data_AF-A0A2B4R147-F1
#
_entry.id   AF-A0A2B4R147-F1
#
_cell.length_a   1.000
_cell.length_b   1.000
_cell.length_c   1.000
_cell.angle_alpha   90.00
_cell.angle_beta   90.00
_cell.angle_gamma   90.00
#
_symmetry.space_group_name_H-M   'P 1'
#
loop_
_entity.id
_entity.type
_entity.pdbx_description
1 polymer ?
#
loop_
_entity_poly.entity_id
_entity_poly.type
_entity_poly.pdbx_seq_one_letter_code
_entity_poly.pdbx_strand_id
1 'polypeptide(L)'
;MSSHSTLYGVLGLGRSGMGAVKFLVRHGHTVVVWDDRGIIRDQAKKRFGECIQIKPVEEWKGIHKIVLSPEIPPHHVEVQRLQAEGAFCLTEVDLFLDSHPEAKVIAVTGTNGKSTLVELIEHILGTAGISAASGGNLGTPCVELPTLSKEGVYILELSSYQLHWLKPYPFLVSCITNITPDHLEWHGDWNSYVHAKLKIAEKAKHVVLGNENLERSWHNLILDCRKELVEIVQSLKAENLARACLNTFRLSESVWEEALATFKGLPHRQEVMTGPGRSVLWVNDSKATNVAATHAALNAYKEYSIFWIAGGQIKKGDCWEQVLPGGSDLQGVFLYGESGDVLKEVFLGKGLSFVQSYSTLEEATLAAWQKVQDKQKESSNSKKTVVLLSPGGASFDQFKNFEERGEMFRKIVQALPQSAWLFSRAADSNMNGIIRHKASLLCMGLFAFCVACLLLQPDLGQTILLTVVWIGQFFLAGLPWIWIVAAAGVGILGLGGAYLFLPHVTKRIDGFLGASTKDPFGDGYQVTQSLEAFMRGGFFGQGPGEGMIKRHLPDAHADFIFAVAGEEFGLIFCLVLVALISFIVFRSLQHALKSQDLFIALAAFGLSIQFGLQALINIASTINLIPTKGMTLPFVSYGGSSTLAVGLALGALLGLLRRK
;
A
#
# COMPACT_ATOMS: atom_id res chain seq x y z
N MET A 1 6.45 -47.91 -12.27
CA MET A 1 5.74 -47.67 -10.99
C MET A 1 4.25 -47.73 -11.28
N SER A 2 3.52 -48.57 -10.56
CA SER A 2 2.12 -48.94 -10.82
C SER A 2 1.16 -47.76 -10.79
N SER A 3 0.43 -47.55 -11.88
CA SER A 3 -0.59 -46.52 -12.08
C SER A 3 -1.91 -46.87 -11.36
N HIS A 4 -1.90 -46.87 -10.03
CA HIS A 4 -3.15 -46.78 -9.26
C HIS A 4 -3.39 -45.31 -8.90
N SER A 5 -4.28 -44.66 -9.64
CA SER A 5 -4.78 -43.31 -9.32
C SER A 5 -5.45 -43.35 -7.95
N THR A 6 -4.71 -42.98 -6.90
CA THR A 6 -5.25 -42.89 -5.54
C THR A 6 -6.17 -41.68 -5.45
N LEU A 7 -7.34 -41.84 -4.84
CA LEU A 7 -8.29 -40.77 -4.58
C LEU A 7 -7.89 -40.01 -3.30
N TYR A 8 -7.72 -38.70 -3.41
CA TYR A 8 -7.43 -37.80 -2.29
C TYR A 8 -8.60 -36.85 -2.03
N GLY A 9 -8.94 -36.65 -0.76
CA GLY A 9 -9.78 -35.54 -0.32
C GLY A 9 -8.94 -34.33 0.03
N VAL A 10 -9.34 -33.11 -0.34
CA VAL A 10 -8.74 -31.87 0.17
C VAL A 10 -9.83 -31.04 0.85
N LEU A 11 -9.71 -30.88 2.17
CA LEU A 11 -10.66 -30.12 2.97
C LEU A 11 -10.04 -28.77 3.32
N GLY A 12 -10.77 -27.70 2.99
CA GLY A 12 -10.29 -26.32 3.03
C GLY A 12 -9.41 -26.01 1.82
N LEU A 13 -9.78 -24.96 1.08
CA LEU A 13 -9.15 -24.54 -0.17
C LEU A 13 -8.51 -23.16 -0.03
N GLY A 14 -7.98 -22.86 1.17
CA GLY A 14 -7.09 -21.72 1.38
C GLY A 14 -5.78 -21.86 0.59
N ARG A 15 -4.76 -21.09 0.96
CA ARG A 15 -3.48 -21.08 0.24
C ARG A 15 -2.82 -22.47 0.17
N SER A 16 -2.67 -23.14 1.32
CA SER A 16 -2.11 -24.50 1.39
C SER A 16 -2.98 -25.53 0.68
N GLY A 17 -4.30 -25.47 0.85
CA GLY A 17 -5.25 -26.38 0.18
C GLY A 17 -5.19 -26.29 -1.35
N MET A 18 -5.19 -25.07 -1.91
CA MET A 18 -5.03 -24.86 -3.35
C MET A 18 -3.68 -25.36 -3.88
N GLY A 19 -2.61 -25.18 -3.11
CA GLY A 19 -1.29 -25.74 -3.41
C GLY A 19 -1.31 -27.27 -3.45
N ALA A 20 -1.95 -27.90 -2.46
CA ALA A 20 -2.10 -29.35 -2.40
C ALA A 20 -2.90 -29.90 -3.58
N VAL A 21 -4.01 -29.27 -3.95
CA VAL A 21 -4.81 -29.66 -5.13
C VAL A 21 -3.96 -29.60 -6.40
N LYS A 22 -3.25 -28.48 -6.61
CA LYS A 22 -2.36 -28.31 -7.77
C LYS A 22 -1.28 -29.40 -7.81
N PHE A 23 -0.68 -29.71 -6.67
CA PHE A 23 0.33 -30.73 -6.54
C PHE A 23 -0.22 -32.13 -6.89
N LEU A 24 -1.34 -32.52 -6.28
CA LEU A 24 -1.96 -33.83 -6.49
C LEU A 24 -2.40 -34.04 -7.94
N VAL A 25 -3.05 -33.04 -8.54
CA VAL A 25 -3.47 -33.08 -9.95
C VAL A 25 -2.26 -33.24 -10.87
N ARG A 26 -1.17 -32.50 -10.62
CA ARG A 26 0.07 -32.62 -11.41
C ARG A 26 0.72 -34.01 -11.34
N HIS A 27 0.52 -34.73 -10.23
CA HIS A 27 1.02 -36.09 -10.04
C HIS A 27 0.01 -37.17 -10.50
N GLY A 28 -1.07 -36.78 -11.19
CA GLY A 28 -2.03 -37.71 -11.78
C GLY A 28 -3.01 -38.34 -10.77
N HIS A 29 -3.18 -37.73 -9.60
CA HIS A 29 -4.17 -38.20 -8.61
C HIS A 29 -5.56 -37.64 -8.91
N THR A 30 -6.59 -38.43 -8.56
CA THR A 30 -7.96 -37.95 -8.54
C THR A 30 -8.19 -37.19 -7.24
N VAL A 31 -8.77 -36.00 -7.32
CA VAL A 31 -8.93 -35.13 -6.16
C VAL A 31 -10.39 -34.74 -5.99
N VAL A 32 -10.94 -34.95 -4.80
CA VAL A 32 -12.22 -34.40 -4.36
C VAL A 32 -11.98 -33.30 -3.34
N VAL A 33 -12.71 -32.20 -3.44
CA VAL A 33 -12.43 -30.99 -2.65
C VAL A 33 -13.69 -30.40 -2.04
N TRP A 34 -13.51 -29.76 -0.88
CA TRP A 34 -14.55 -28.95 -0.25
C TRP A 34 -13.96 -27.77 0.54
N ASP A 35 -14.63 -26.63 0.49
CA ASP A 35 -14.42 -25.45 1.34
C ASP A 35 -15.78 -24.81 1.55
N ASP A 36 -16.12 -24.39 2.76
CA ASP A 36 -17.46 -23.86 3.06
C ASP A 36 -17.76 -22.55 2.32
N ARG A 37 -16.71 -21.81 1.93
CA ARG A 37 -16.84 -20.55 1.19
C ARG A 37 -17.06 -20.82 -0.29
N GLY A 38 -18.26 -20.49 -0.79
CA GLY A 38 -18.62 -20.66 -2.21
C GLY A 38 -17.64 -20.01 -3.19
N ILE A 39 -17.17 -18.80 -2.88
CA ILE A 39 -16.22 -18.06 -3.72
C ILE A 39 -14.92 -18.85 -3.95
N ILE A 40 -14.42 -19.54 -2.91
CA ILE A 40 -13.18 -20.32 -3.01
C ILE A 40 -13.42 -21.58 -3.84
N ARG A 41 -14.58 -22.23 -3.70
CA ARG A 41 -14.98 -23.37 -4.56
C ARG A 41 -15.05 -22.97 -6.03
N ASP A 42 -15.61 -21.80 -6.33
CA ASP A 42 -15.69 -21.28 -7.71
C ASP A 42 -14.30 -21.01 -8.30
N GLN A 43 -13.37 -20.48 -7.49
CA GLN A 43 -11.97 -20.30 -7.89
C GLN A 43 -11.29 -21.63 -8.21
N ALA A 44 -11.51 -22.66 -7.37
CA ALA A 44 -10.95 -23.99 -7.60
C ALA A 44 -11.51 -24.59 -8.90
N LYS A 45 -12.84 -24.49 -9.11
CA LYS A 45 -13.50 -24.95 -10.33
C LYS A 45 -12.93 -24.27 -11.58
N LYS A 46 -12.77 -22.94 -11.53
CA LYS A 46 -12.19 -22.16 -12.64
C LYS A 46 -10.75 -22.55 -12.94
N ARG A 47 -9.96 -22.87 -11.90
CA ARG A 47 -8.53 -23.14 -12.02
C ARG A 47 -8.21 -24.56 -12.48
N PHE A 48 -8.96 -25.56 -12.00
CA PHE A 48 -8.65 -26.97 -12.23
C PHE A 48 -9.69 -27.69 -13.10
N GLY A 49 -10.86 -27.09 -13.31
CA GLY A 49 -11.90 -27.65 -14.18
C GLY A 49 -12.30 -29.07 -13.80
N GLU A 50 -12.33 -29.96 -14.78
CA GLU A 50 -12.70 -31.37 -14.63
C GLU A 50 -11.63 -32.22 -13.91
N CYS A 51 -10.45 -31.66 -13.62
CA CYS A 51 -9.39 -32.38 -12.90
C CYS A 51 -9.72 -32.59 -11.41
N ILE A 52 -10.77 -31.93 -10.89
CA ILE A 52 -11.21 -32.03 -9.51
C ILE A 52 -12.71 -32.31 -9.42
N GLN A 53 -13.14 -32.97 -8.35
CA GLN A 53 -14.56 -33.13 -8.00
C GLN A 53 -14.88 -32.21 -6.81
N ILE A 54 -15.90 -31.36 -6.93
CA ILE A 54 -16.35 -30.53 -5.81
C ILE A 54 -17.59 -31.19 -5.21
N LYS A 55 -17.47 -31.73 -4.00
CA LYS A 55 -18.55 -32.45 -3.32
C LYS A 55 -18.55 -32.11 -1.82
N PRO A 56 -19.72 -31.87 -1.20
CA PRO A 56 -19.86 -31.76 0.25
C PRO A 56 -19.17 -32.94 0.95
N VAL A 57 -18.58 -32.68 2.12
CA VAL A 57 -17.78 -33.69 2.84
C VAL A 57 -18.63 -34.88 3.26
N GLU A 58 -19.91 -34.66 3.50
CA GLU A 58 -20.93 -35.67 3.82
C GLU A 58 -21.08 -36.72 2.72
N GLU A 59 -20.77 -36.37 1.47
CA GLU A 59 -20.85 -37.24 0.30
C GLU A 59 -19.56 -38.04 0.04
N TRP A 60 -18.50 -37.77 0.82
CA TRP A 60 -17.20 -38.44 0.64
C TRP A 60 -17.30 -39.91 1.07
N LYS A 61 -17.03 -40.83 0.14
CA LYS A 61 -17.05 -42.29 0.36
C LYS A 61 -15.76 -42.93 -0.13
N GLY A 62 -15.15 -43.79 0.69
CA GLY A 62 -13.96 -44.56 0.32
C GLY A 62 -12.68 -43.72 0.14
N ILE A 63 -12.61 -42.54 0.77
CA ILE A 63 -11.43 -41.66 0.71
C ILE A 63 -10.55 -41.93 1.92
N HIS A 64 -9.39 -42.56 1.67
CA HIS A 64 -8.47 -42.96 2.73
C HIS A 64 -7.38 -41.93 3.05
N LYS A 65 -7.16 -40.93 2.17
CA LYS A 65 -6.16 -39.89 2.38
C LYS A 65 -6.81 -38.52 2.22
N ILE A 66 -6.75 -37.72 3.28
CA ILE A 66 -7.38 -36.40 3.33
C ILE A 66 -6.31 -35.37 3.67
N VAL A 67 -6.14 -34.38 2.80
CA VAL A 67 -5.25 -33.25 3.02
C VAL A 67 -6.06 -32.13 3.65
N LEU A 68 -5.69 -31.73 4.86
CA LEU A 68 -6.36 -30.69 5.62
C LEU A 68 -5.62 -29.37 5.46
N SER A 69 -6.36 -28.30 5.18
CA SER A 69 -5.86 -26.95 5.40
C SER A 69 -5.56 -26.72 6.88
N PRO A 70 -4.48 -25.98 7.23
CA PRO A 70 -4.05 -25.81 8.62
C PRO A 70 -5.13 -25.25 9.56
N GLU A 71 -6.04 -24.41 9.07
CA GLU A 71 -7.07 -23.78 9.89
C GLU A 71 -8.14 -24.75 10.39
N ILE A 72 -8.25 -25.96 9.83
CA ILE A 72 -9.28 -26.94 10.22
C ILE A 72 -8.87 -27.62 11.53
N PRO A 73 -9.62 -27.42 12.62
CA PRO A 73 -9.27 -27.97 13.92
C PRO A 73 -9.53 -29.47 14.02
N PRO A 74 -8.82 -30.18 14.93
CA PRO A 74 -9.03 -31.61 15.17
C PRO A 74 -10.41 -31.95 15.75
N HIS A 75 -11.10 -30.97 16.33
CA HIS A 75 -12.47 -31.13 16.83
C HIS A 75 -13.55 -30.86 15.78
N HIS A 76 -13.19 -30.66 14.51
CA HIS A 76 -14.16 -30.50 13.43
C HIS A 76 -14.93 -31.81 13.19
N VAL A 77 -16.27 -31.74 13.21
CA VAL A 77 -17.17 -32.91 13.17
C VAL A 77 -16.87 -33.82 11.99
N GLU A 78 -16.73 -33.26 10.78
CA GLU A 78 -16.43 -34.07 9.58
C GLU A 78 -15.04 -34.71 9.62
N VAL A 79 -14.04 -34.07 10.24
CA VAL A 79 -12.70 -34.65 10.35
C VAL A 79 -12.74 -35.85 11.31
N GLN A 80 -13.42 -35.71 12.45
CA GLN A 80 -13.60 -36.81 13.41
C GLN A 80 -14.35 -37.99 12.79
N ARG A 81 -15.41 -37.72 12.00
CA ARG A 81 -16.14 -38.75 11.26
C ARG A 81 -15.24 -39.51 10.29
N LEU A 82 -14.52 -38.78 9.44
CA LEU A 82 -13.64 -39.39 8.44
C LEU A 82 -12.49 -40.18 9.07
N GLN A 83 -11.93 -39.69 10.18
CA GLN A 83 -10.93 -40.45 10.96
C GLN A 83 -11.52 -41.73 11.57
N ALA A 84 -12.74 -41.68 12.11
CA ALA A 84 -13.44 -42.86 12.63
C ALA A 84 -13.75 -43.90 11.52
N GLU A 85 -13.95 -43.43 10.29
CA GLU A 85 -14.07 -44.27 9.08
C GLU A 85 -12.70 -44.79 8.55
N GLY A 86 -11.59 -44.43 9.20
CA GLY A 86 -10.24 -44.90 8.90
C GLY A 86 -9.44 -44.04 7.91
N ALA A 87 -9.85 -42.79 7.66
CA ALA A 87 -9.08 -41.88 6.82
C ALA A 87 -7.83 -41.35 7.53
N PHE A 88 -6.73 -41.27 6.78
CA PHE A 88 -5.49 -40.63 7.22
C PHE A 88 -5.51 -39.14 6.88
N CYS A 89 -5.46 -38.30 7.90
CA CYS A 89 -5.31 -36.86 7.76
C CYS A 89 -3.83 -36.51 7.51
N LEU A 90 -3.61 -35.70 6.49
CA LEU A 90 -2.32 -35.25 6.00
C LEU A 90 -2.32 -33.72 5.87
N THR A 91 -1.15 -33.15 5.74
CA THR A 91 -0.93 -31.76 5.34
C THR A 91 -0.34 -31.70 3.94
N GLU A 92 -0.30 -30.51 3.35
CA GLU A 92 0.49 -30.27 2.14
C GLU A 92 1.99 -30.54 2.38
N VAL A 93 2.46 -30.36 3.61
CA VAL A 93 3.85 -30.64 4.00
C VAL A 93 4.15 -32.14 3.89
N ASP A 94 3.21 -33.02 4.28
CA ASP A 94 3.36 -34.47 4.05
C ASP A 94 3.53 -34.79 2.57
N LEU A 95 2.73 -34.17 1.68
CA LEU A 95 2.83 -34.39 0.24
C LEU A 95 4.20 -33.97 -0.32
N PHE A 96 4.71 -32.82 0.14
CA PHE A 96 6.02 -32.32 -0.26
C PHE A 96 7.14 -33.25 0.20
N LEU A 97 7.13 -33.65 1.48
CA LEU A 97 8.18 -34.49 2.07
C LEU A 97 8.15 -35.93 1.53
N ASP A 98 6.96 -36.48 1.28
CA ASP A 98 6.79 -37.83 0.70
C ASP A 98 7.27 -37.87 -0.77
N SER A 99 7.20 -36.75 -1.50
CA SER A 99 7.70 -36.64 -2.87
C SER A 99 9.19 -36.30 -2.98
N HIS A 100 9.83 -35.86 -1.88
CA HIS A 100 11.24 -35.51 -1.82
C HIS A 100 11.96 -36.26 -0.68
N PRO A 101 12.00 -37.61 -0.68
CA PRO A 101 12.53 -38.40 0.43
C PRO A 101 14.02 -38.17 0.72
N GLU A 102 14.79 -37.72 -0.27
CA GLU A 102 16.23 -37.44 -0.16
C GLU A 102 16.54 -35.96 0.10
N ALA A 103 15.52 -35.10 0.24
CA ALA A 103 15.73 -33.68 0.44
C ALA A 103 16.38 -33.36 1.80
N LYS A 104 17.35 -32.44 1.79
CA LYS A 104 17.87 -31.83 3.02
C LYS A 104 16.88 -30.76 3.46
N VAL A 105 16.24 -30.96 4.60
CA VAL A 105 15.21 -30.06 5.11
C VAL A 105 15.61 -29.50 6.48
N ILE A 106 15.67 -28.18 6.58
CA ILE A 106 15.71 -27.43 7.83
C ILE A 106 14.27 -26.99 8.14
N ALA A 107 13.70 -27.51 9.22
CA ALA A 107 12.33 -27.21 9.61
C ALA A 107 12.33 -26.25 10.82
N VAL A 108 11.60 -25.14 10.72
CA VAL A 108 11.57 -24.07 11.72
C VAL A 108 10.15 -23.89 12.24
N THR A 109 9.97 -23.98 13.57
CA THR A 109 8.74 -23.62 14.26
C THR A 109 9.01 -22.76 15.49
N GLY A 110 7.93 -22.39 16.19
CA GLY A 110 7.93 -21.55 17.38
C GLY A 110 6.74 -20.60 17.40
N THR A 111 6.58 -19.82 18.47
CA THR A 111 5.54 -18.80 18.55
C THR A 111 5.97 -17.57 17.76
N ASN A 112 7.13 -17.01 18.09
CA ASN A 112 7.67 -15.80 17.48
C ASN A 112 9.01 -16.04 16.75
N GLY A 113 9.40 -15.16 15.83
CA GLY A 113 10.73 -15.19 15.16
C GLY A 113 10.93 -16.20 14.01
N LYS A 114 10.00 -17.12 13.74
CA LYS A 114 10.13 -18.17 12.70
C LYS A 114 10.53 -17.64 11.32
N SER A 115 9.72 -16.75 10.75
CA SER A 115 9.90 -16.28 9.37
C SER A 115 11.22 -15.53 9.17
N THR A 116 11.61 -14.71 10.15
CA THR A 116 12.90 -14.00 10.11
C THR A 116 14.05 -14.98 10.09
N LEU A 117 13.97 -16.05 10.91
CA LEU A 117 14.99 -17.09 10.92
C LEU A 117 15.03 -17.86 9.60
N VAL A 118 13.87 -18.21 9.04
CA VAL A 118 13.77 -18.93 7.76
C VAL A 118 14.40 -18.14 6.62
N GLU A 119 14.04 -16.86 6.46
CA GLU A 119 14.64 -16.00 5.43
C GLU A 119 16.11 -15.73 5.68
N LEU A 120 16.52 -15.54 6.93
CA LEU A 120 17.93 -15.34 7.25
C LEU A 120 18.76 -16.58 6.90
N ILE A 121 18.27 -17.79 7.20
CA ILE A 121 18.95 -19.04 6.83
C ILE A 121 19.04 -19.16 5.31
N GLU A 122 17.97 -18.90 4.57
CA GLU A 122 17.99 -18.92 3.10
C GLU A 122 18.99 -17.90 2.54
N HIS A 123 19.02 -16.68 3.08
CA HIS A 123 19.96 -15.63 2.67
C HIS A 123 21.41 -16.03 2.92
N ILE A 124 21.72 -16.56 4.12
CA ILE A 124 23.08 -17.02 4.47
C ILE A 124 23.53 -18.15 3.53
N LEU A 125 22.66 -19.14 3.27
CA LEU A 125 22.98 -20.23 2.36
C LEU A 125 23.19 -19.72 0.93
N GLY A 126 22.38 -18.75 0.50
CA GLY A 126 22.55 -18.06 -0.79
C GLY A 126 23.89 -17.33 -0.90
N THR A 127 24.30 -16.58 0.12
CA THR A 127 25.62 -15.94 0.21
C THR A 127 26.75 -16.97 0.18
N ALA A 128 26.55 -18.15 0.77
CA ALA A 128 27.50 -19.26 0.71
C ALA A 128 27.55 -19.98 -0.67
N GLY A 129 26.69 -19.59 -1.62
CA GLY A 129 26.56 -20.27 -2.92
C GLY A 129 25.83 -21.62 -2.84
N ILE A 130 25.16 -21.93 -1.73
CA ILE A 130 24.39 -23.15 -1.55
C ILE A 130 22.96 -22.91 -2.04
N SER A 131 22.50 -23.75 -2.96
CA SER A 131 21.13 -23.67 -3.49
C SER A 131 20.11 -23.92 -2.39
N ALA A 132 19.30 -22.92 -2.08
CA ALA A 132 18.31 -22.95 -1.02
C ALA A 132 16.95 -22.47 -1.54
N ALA A 133 15.87 -22.99 -0.94
CA ALA A 133 14.52 -22.48 -1.17
C ALA A 133 13.71 -22.56 0.13
N SER A 134 13.08 -21.44 0.51
CA SER A 134 12.22 -21.40 1.69
C SER A 134 10.72 -21.30 1.38
N GLY A 135 9.90 -21.84 2.29
CA GLY A 135 8.44 -21.78 2.19
C GLY A 135 7.72 -22.53 3.30
N GLY A 136 6.46 -22.88 3.08
CA GLY A 136 5.61 -23.56 4.05
C GLY A 136 4.46 -22.68 4.53
N ASN A 137 4.42 -22.39 5.84
CA ASN A 137 3.36 -21.60 6.47
C ASN A 137 3.29 -20.15 5.95
N LEU A 138 4.46 -19.49 5.86
CA LEU A 138 4.58 -18.16 5.28
C LEU A 138 5.26 -18.26 3.91
N GLY A 139 4.93 -17.32 3.02
CA GLY A 139 5.46 -17.35 1.66
C GLY A 139 4.87 -18.50 0.84
N THR A 140 5.66 -19.05 -0.07
CA THR A 140 5.22 -20.08 -1.02
C THR A 140 4.84 -21.38 -0.29
N PRO A 141 3.66 -21.99 -0.54
CA PRO A 141 3.36 -23.32 -0.01
C PRO A 141 4.46 -24.31 -0.41
N CYS A 142 4.89 -25.17 0.51
CA CYS A 142 6.06 -26.03 0.29
C CYS A 142 5.95 -26.91 -0.98
N VAL A 143 4.75 -27.39 -1.31
CA VAL A 143 4.45 -28.15 -2.53
C VAL A 143 4.62 -27.37 -3.84
N GLU A 144 4.77 -26.05 -3.78
CA GLU A 144 5.06 -25.19 -4.93
C GLU A 144 6.52 -24.72 -4.99
N LEU A 145 7.38 -25.17 -4.07
CA LEU A 145 8.80 -24.86 -4.10
C LEU A 145 9.50 -25.48 -5.31
N PRO A 146 10.55 -24.83 -5.83
CA PRO A 146 11.33 -25.39 -6.93
C PRO A 146 12.00 -26.71 -6.51
N THR A 147 12.14 -27.63 -7.46
CA THR A 147 12.97 -28.83 -7.26
C THR A 147 14.45 -28.41 -7.21
N LEU A 148 15.12 -28.72 -6.11
CA LEU A 148 16.54 -28.43 -5.93
C LEU A 148 17.40 -29.64 -6.32
N SER A 149 18.69 -29.39 -6.52
CA SER A 149 19.67 -30.48 -6.66
C SER A 149 19.81 -31.27 -5.35
N LYS A 150 20.48 -32.45 -5.40
CA LYS A 150 20.73 -33.26 -4.19
C LYS A 150 21.47 -32.53 -3.07
N GLU A 151 22.26 -31.52 -3.43
CA GLU A 151 22.98 -30.69 -2.47
C GLU A 151 22.16 -29.50 -1.95
N GLY A 152 21.02 -29.22 -2.56
CA GLY A 152 20.16 -28.11 -2.17
C GLY A 152 19.45 -28.34 -0.84
N VAL A 153 19.06 -27.24 -0.21
CA VAL A 153 18.47 -27.23 1.13
C VAL A 153 17.10 -26.55 1.08
N TYR A 154 16.09 -27.23 1.59
CA TYR A 154 14.78 -26.64 1.82
C TYR A 154 14.67 -26.10 3.24
N ILE A 155 14.13 -24.90 3.39
CA ILE A 155 13.89 -24.28 4.69
C ILE A 155 12.38 -24.11 4.87
N LEU A 156 11.79 -24.94 5.72
CA LEU A 156 10.33 -24.97 5.89
C LEU A 156 9.93 -24.26 7.18
N GLU A 157 9.14 -23.18 7.05
CA GLU A 157 8.41 -22.61 8.17
C GLU A 157 7.16 -23.46 8.46
N LEU A 158 7.06 -24.03 9.66
CA LEU A 158 5.94 -24.88 10.05
C LEU A 158 5.17 -24.27 11.24
N SER A 159 3.87 -24.09 11.06
CA SER A 159 2.96 -23.69 12.14
C SER A 159 2.64 -24.85 13.09
N SER A 160 2.12 -24.56 14.29
CA SER A 160 1.63 -25.62 15.18
C SER A 160 0.45 -26.38 14.58
N TYR A 161 -0.34 -25.74 13.73
CA TYR A 161 -1.46 -26.38 13.02
C TYR A 161 -0.99 -27.43 12.00
N GLN A 162 0.01 -27.08 11.19
CA GLN A 162 0.62 -28.04 10.26
C GLN A 162 1.28 -29.18 11.03
N LEU A 163 2.06 -28.86 12.07
CA LEU A 163 2.76 -29.88 12.85
C LEU A 163 1.81 -30.84 13.57
N HIS A 164 0.64 -30.37 14.02
CA HIS A 164 -0.37 -31.25 14.64
C HIS A 164 -0.68 -32.45 13.73
N TRP A 165 -0.97 -32.18 12.45
CA TRP A 165 -1.34 -33.19 11.46
C TRP A 165 -0.14 -33.90 10.79
N LEU A 166 1.02 -33.23 10.71
CA LEU A 166 2.20 -33.73 10.02
C LEU A 166 2.72 -35.05 10.61
N LYS A 167 3.07 -36.03 9.78
CA LYS A 167 3.74 -37.25 10.28
C LYS A 167 5.14 -36.93 10.82
N PRO A 168 5.63 -37.65 11.86
CA PRO A 168 7.01 -37.48 12.32
C PRO A 168 8.01 -37.77 11.19
N TYR A 169 8.88 -36.81 10.89
CA TYR A 169 9.79 -36.83 9.74
C TYR A 169 11.27 -36.60 10.15
N PRO A 170 12.25 -37.26 9.51
CA PRO A 170 13.66 -37.11 9.87
C PRO A 170 14.30 -35.86 9.26
N PHE A 171 13.90 -34.68 9.73
CA PHE A 171 14.50 -33.40 9.30
C PHE A 171 16.01 -33.38 9.55
N LEU A 172 16.77 -32.74 8.65
CA LEU A 172 18.21 -32.54 8.84
C LEU A 172 18.46 -31.70 10.10
N VAL A 173 17.71 -30.62 10.22
CA VAL A 173 17.69 -29.76 11.40
C VAL A 173 16.24 -29.40 11.71
N SER A 174 15.85 -29.49 12.97
CA SER A 174 14.61 -28.90 13.47
C SER A 174 14.92 -27.78 14.45
N CYS A 175 14.34 -26.60 14.26
CA CYS A 175 14.50 -25.47 15.16
C CYS A 175 13.17 -25.07 15.78
N ILE A 176 13.15 -24.94 17.11
CA ILE A 176 12.05 -24.33 17.85
C ILE A 176 12.56 -23.01 18.41
N THR A 177 12.09 -21.88 17.86
CA THR A 177 12.61 -20.55 18.22
C THR A 177 12.24 -20.15 19.65
N ASN A 178 10.98 -20.36 20.05
CA ASN A 178 10.43 -20.14 21.38
C ASN A 178 9.01 -20.71 21.44
N ILE A 179 8.50 -20.93 22.64
CA ILE A 179 7.10 -21.33 22.86
C ILE A 179 6.52 -20.43 23.95
N THR A 180 5.54 -19.61 23.55
CA THR A 180 4.71 -18.79 24.44
C THR A 180 3.24 -19.03 24.12
N PRO A 181 2.30 -18.82 25.08
CA PRO A 181 0.86 -19.00 24.85
C PRO A 181 0.38 -18.30 23.59
N ASP A 182 -0.24 -19.08 22.69
CA ASP A 182 -0.91 -18.61 21.47
C ASP A 182 -1.84 -19.72 20.95
N HIS A 183 -2.90 -19.35 20.23
CA HIS A 183 -3.81 -20.29 19.55
C HIS A 183 -4.46 -21.39 20.42
N LEU A 184 -4.64 -21.13 21.71
CA LEU A 184 -5.19 -22.12 22.65
C LEU A 184 -6.62 -22.52 22.31
N GLU A 185 -7.38 -21.62 21.67
CA GLU A 185 -8.73 -21.88 21.17
C GLU A 185 -8.77 -23.00 20.12
N TRP A 186 -7.72 -23.14 19.30
CA TRP A 186 -7.64 -24.17 18.27
C TRP A 186 -7.08 -25.49 18.83
N HIS A 187 -6.07 -25.40 19.70
CA HIS A 187 -5.40 -26.55 20.32
C HIS A 187 -6.16 -27.13 21.53
N GLY A 188 -7.11 -26.38 22.08
CA GLY A 188 -7.87 -26.72 23.29
C GLY A 188 -7.14 -26.31 24.56
N ASP A 189 -5.88 -26.70 24.70
CA ASP A 189 -5.07 -26.44 25.89
C ASP A 189 -3.59 -26.17 25.57
N TRP A 190 -2.86 -25.67 26.58
CA TRP A 190 -1.44 -25.33 26.48
C TRP A 190 -0.53 -26.52 26.18
N ASN A 191 -0.79 -27.68 26.79
CA ASN A 191 0.05 -28.87 26.60
C ASN A 191 -0.10 -29.38 25.17
N SER A 192 -1.32 -29.40 24.64
CA SER A 192 -1.62 -29.78 23.25
C SER A 192 -0.91 -28.87 22.25
N TYR A 193 -0.89 -27.56 22.49
CA TYR A 193 -0.13 -26.59 21.68
C TYR A 193 1.38 -26.85 21.69
N VAL A 194 1.94 -27.10 22.88
CA VAL A 194 3.37 -27.41 23.05
C VAL A 194 3.71 -28.72 22.34
N HIS A 195 2.95 -29.80 22.58
CA HIS A 195 3.15 -31.10 21.95
C HIS A 195 3.11 -31.03 20.43
N ALA A 196 2.17 -30.27 19.86
CA ALA A 196 2.12 -30.04 18.42
C ALA A 196 3.45 -29.47 17.89
N LYS A 197 4.07 -28.51 18.59
CA LYS A 197 5.38 -27.96 18.18
C LYS A 197 6.52 -28.93 18.38
N LEU A 198 6.53 -29.70 19.46
CA LEU A 198 7.60 -30.65 19.77
C LEU A 198 7.70 -31.78 18.74
N LYS A 199 6.61 -32.09 18.02
CA LYS A 199 6.59 -33.10 16.95
C LYS A 199 7.67 -32.91 15.89
N ILE A 200 8.08 -31.66 15.63
CA ILE A 200 9.15 -31.31 14.68
C ILE A 200 10.51 -31.94 15.06
N ALA A 201 10.72 -32.24 16.35
CA ALA A 201 11.99 -32.74 16.88
C ALA A 201 12.03 -34.28 17.00
N GLU A 202 10.89 -34.98 16.93
CA GLU A 202 10.78 -36.42 17.26
C GLU A 202 11.72 -37.32 16.46
N LYS A 203 11.96 -37.01 15.18
CA LYS A 203 12.84 -37.79 14.30
C LYS A 203 14.01 -36.98 13.72
N ALA A 204 14.14 -35.70 14.08
CA ALA A 204 15.16 -34.83 13.54
C ALA A 204 16.58 -35.35 13.85
N LYS A 205 17.52 -35.04 12.96
CA LYS A 205 18.94 -35.40 13.11
C LYS A 205 19.69 -34.42 14.02
N HIS A 206 19.32 -33.14 13.99
CA HIS A 206 19.83 -32.09 14.89
C HIS A 206 18.65 -31.23 15.36
N VAL A 207 18.62 -30.90 16.64
CA VAL A 207 17.54 -30.13 17.25
C VAL A 207 18.12 -28.85 17.85
N VAL A 208 17.61 -27.70 17.41
CA VAL A 208 17.96 -26.38 17.95
C VAL A 208 16.78 -25.85 18.75
N LEU A 209 17.02 -25.49 20.00
CA LEU A 209 16.00 -24.94 20.89
C LEU A 209 16.41 -23.55 21.37
N GLY A 210 15.61 -22.54 21.03
CA GLY A 210 15.70 -21.23 21.67
C GLY A 210 15.10 -21.27 23.07
N ASN A 211 15.86 -20.84 24.08
CA ASN A 211 15.47 -20.92 25.48
C ASN A 211 15.64 -19.58 26.19
N GLU A 212 14.52 -18.93 26.53
CA GLU A 212 14.51 -17.88 27.55
C GLU A 212 13.80 -18.32 28.84
N ASN A 213 12.89 -19.30 28.81
CA ASN A 213 12.10 -19.77 29.97
C ASN A 213 11.39 -21.13 29.74
N LEU A 214 12.02 -22.13 29.10
CA LEU A 214 11.41 -23.47 29.03
C LEU A 214 11.28 -24.06 30.45
N GLU A 215 10.05 -24.33 30.92
CA GLU A 215 9.86 -25.06 32.18
C GLU A 215 10.67 -26.36 32.13
N ARG A 216 11.33 -26.69 33.26
CA ARG A 216 12.18 -27.88 33.40
C ARG A 216 11.49 -29.19 32.98
N SER A 217 10.16 -29.25 33.02
CA SER A 217 9.32 -30.37 32.58
C SER A 217 9.44 -30.67 31.08
N TRP A 218 9.39 -29.64 30.21
CA TRP A 218 9.50 -29.78 28.75
C TRP A 218 10.94 -30.03 28.30
N HIS A 219 11.88 -29.48 29.06
CA HIS A 219 13.29 -29.78 28.90
C HIS A 219 13.55 -31.29 29.00
N ASN A 220 12.95 -31.96 29.99
CA ASN A 220 13.03 -33.40 30.14
C ASN A 220 12.34 -34.14 28.99
N LEU A 221 11.18 -33.67 28.50
CA LEU A 221 10.48 -34.30 27.38
C LEU A 221 11.29 -34.30 26.06
N ILE A 222 12.04 -33.22 25.80
CA ILE A 222 12.89 -33.11 24.60
C ILE A 222 14.21 -33.88 24.79
N LEU A 223 14.76 -33.84 26.01
CA LEU A 223 15.98 -34.56 26.37
C LEU A 223 15.77 -36.08 26.44
N ASP A 224 14.60 -36.55 26.86
CA ASP A 224 14.24 -37.97 26.86
C ASP A 224 14.16 -38.52 25.44
N CYS A 225 13.89 -37.66 24.45
CA CYS A 225 13.88 -38.05 23.04
C CYS A 225 15.30 -38.27 22.49
N ARG A 226 16.28 -37.35 22.66
CA ARG A 226 17.73 -37.53 22.34
C ARG A 226 18.65 -36.40 22.87
N LYS A 227 19.24 -36.55 24.07
CA LYS A 227 20.12 -35.53 24.71
C LYS A 227 21.32 -35.07 23.88
N GLU A 228 21.91 -35.94 23.06
CA GLU A 228 23.18 -35.67 22.36
C GLU A 228 23.02 -34.80 21.10
N LEU A 229 21.79 -34.59 20.63
CA LEU A 229 21.49 -33.89 19.37
C LEU A 229 20.80 -32.54 19.58
N VAL A 230 20.73 -32.07 20.83
CA VAL A 230 20.00 -30.86 21.21
C VAL A 230 20.99 -29.73 21.51
N GLU A 231 20.96 -28.68 20.69
CA GLU A 231 21.69 -27.44 20.91
C GLU A 231 20.73 -26.36 21.47
N ILE A 232 21.07 -25.82 22.64
CA ILE A 232 20.25 -24.82 23.33
C ILE A 232 20.85 -23.43 23.12
N VAL A 233 20.07 -22.55 22.50
CA VAL A 233 20.44 -21.16 22.22
C VAL A 233 19.73 -20.25 23.21
N GLN A 234 20.49 -19.64 24.12
CA GLN A 234 19.93 -18.77 25.17
C GLN A 234 19.42 -17.44 24.62
N SER A 235 20.13 -16.86 23.65
CA SER A 235 19.73 -15.60 23.04
C SER A 235 18.85 -15.86 21.83
N LEU A 236 17.58 -15.45 21.88
CA LEU A 236 16.58 -15.67 20.83
C LEU A 236 16.78 -14.81 19.56
N LYS A 237 17.95 -14.18 19.40
CA LYS A 237 18.31 -13.46 18.17
C LYS A 237 18.37 -14.45 17.00
N ALA A 238 17.76 -14.07 15.87
CA ALA A 238 17.70 -14.92 14.68
C ALA A 238 19.10 -15.37 14.21
N GLU A 239 20.11 -14.51 14.32
CA GLU A 239 21.49 -14.81 13.94
C GLU A 239 22.09 -15.98 14.76
N ASN A 240 21.82 -16.01 16.07
CA ASN A 240 22.33 -17.07 16.95
C ASN A 240 21.65 -18.40 16.66
N LEU A 241 20.33 -18.37 16.44
CA LEU A 241 19.56 -19.55 16.04
C LEU A 241 19.99 -20.04 14.65
N ALA A 242 20.26 -19.13 13.72
CA ALA A 242 20.75 -19.47 12.38
C ALA A 242 22.13 -20.13 12.45
N ARG A 243 23.05 -19.61 13.27
CA ARG A 243 24.37 -20.22 13.52
C ARG A 243 24.25 -21.64 14.05
N ALA A 244 23.38 -21.88 15.03
CA ALA A 244 23.10 -23.21 15.55
C ALA A 244 22.50 -24.14 14.47
N CYS A 245 21.55 -23.64 13.67
CA CYS A 245 20.94 -24.42 12.59
C CYS A 245 21.93 -24.78 11.47
N LEU A 246 22.88 -23.89 11.18
CA LEU A 246 23.84 -24.03 10.08
C LEU A 246 25.20 -24.57 10.53
N ASN A 247 25.35 -24.95 11.80
CA ASN A 247 26.62 -25.42 12.36
C ASN A 247 27.25 -26.58 11.55
N THR A 248 26.41 -27.51 11.08
CA THR A 248 26.83 -28.67 10.27
C THR A 248 27.35 -28.30 8.88
N PHE A 249 27.05 -27.11 8.37
CA PHE A 249 27.48 -26.63 7.05
C PHE A 249 28.89 -26.03 7.05
N ARG A 250 29.47 -25.74 8.22
CA ARG A 250 30.85 -25.23 8.39
C ARG A 250 31.16 -24.00 7.51
N LEU A 251 30.23 -23.04 7.48
CA LEU A 251 30.39 -21.79 6.73
C LEU A 251 31.51 -20.92 7.30
N SER A 252 32.25 -20.20 6.46
CA SER A 252 33.31 -19.29 6.89
C SER A 252 32.74 -18.02 7.54
N GLU A 253 33.50 -17.39 8.44
CA GLU A 253 33.06 -16.13 9.07
C GLU A 253 32.85 -14.99 8.05
N SER A 254 33.59 -14.99 6.94
CA SER A 254 33.37 -14.01 5.86
C SER A 254 31.95 -14.08 5.27
N VAL A 255 31.38 -15.29 5.13
CA VAL A 255 30.01 -15.47 4.63
C VAL A 255 29.01 -14.94 5.64
N TRP A 256 29.24 -15.16 6.95
CA TRP A 256 28.39 -14.62 7.99
C TRP A 256 28.39 -13.09 8.01
N GLU A 257 29.55 -12.47 7.95
CA GLU A 257 29.68 -11.00 7.92
C GLU A 257 28.97 -10.40 6.70
N GLU A 258 29.18 -10.96 5.52
CA GLU A 258 28.51 -10.50 4.28
C GLU A 258 27.00 -10.70 4.33
N ALA A 259 26.54 -11.89 4.75
CA ALA A 259 25.12 -12.20 4.82
C ALA A 259 24.39 -11.27 5.81
N LEU A 260 24.94 -11.09 7.02
CA LEU A 260 24.34 -10.21 8.03
C LEU A 260 24.36 -8.73 7.61
N ALA A 261 25.41 -8.27 6.92
CA ALA A 261 25.48 -6.90 6.42
C ALA A 261 24.48 -6.61 5.29
N THR A 262 24.14 -7.61 4.48
CA THR A 262 23.26 -7.47 3.31
C THR A 262 21.80 -7.87 3.56
N PHE A 263 21.53 -8.55 4.67
CA PHE A 263 20.19 -8.98 5.04
C PHE A 263 19.31 -7.77 5.42
N LYS A 264 18.24 -7.55 4.65
CA LYS A 264 17.34 -6.39 4.83
C LYS A 264 16.24 -6.61 5.88
N GLY A 265 16.13 -7.83 6.42
CA GLY A 265 15.04 -8.21 7.31
C GLY A 265 13.70 -8.38 6.58
N LEU A 266 12.70 -8.79 7.36
CA LEU A 266 11.33 -8.97 6.89
C LEU A 266 10.54 -7.66 6.99
N PRO A 267 9.73 -7.30 5.98
CA PRO A 267 8.74 -6.24 6.13
C PRO A 267 7.89 -6.45 7.38
N HIS A 268 7.60 -5.38 8.11
CA HIS A 268 6.73 -5.37 9.29
C HIS A 268 7.24 -6.18 10.51
N ARG A 269 8.52 -6.59 10.52
CA ARG A 269 9.19 -7.21 11.67
C ARG A 269 10.42 -6.41 12.05
N GLN A 270 10.31 -5.60 13.10
CA GLN A 270 11.39 -4.69 13.51
C GLN A 270 11.94 -3.87 12.33
N GLU A 271 11.08 -3.58 11.35
CA GLU A 271 11.49 -2.97 10.10
C GLU A 271 11.81 -1.50 10.36
N VAL A 272 13.09 -1.14 10.22
CA VAL A 272 13.52 0.25 10.32
C VAL A 272 13.12 0.98 9.05
N MET A 273 12.33 2.02 9.21
CA MET A 273 11.82 2.83 8.10
C MET A 273 12.46 4.20 8.07
N THR A 274 12.54 4.77 6.87
CA THR A 274 12.83 6.20 6.71
C THR A 274 11.57 7.00 7.03
N GLY A 275 11.67 7.93 7.98
CA GLY A 275 10.59 8.82 8.40
C GLY A 275 11.11 10.20 8.81
N PRO A 276 10.24 11.13 9.22
CA PRO A 276 10.65 12.47 9.60
C PRO A 276 11.41 12.50 10.95
N GLY A 277 12.23 13.54 11.14
CA GLY A 277 13.07 13.71 12.33
C GLY A 277 14.42 13.01 12.18
N ARG A 278 15.50 13.78 11.96
CA ARG A 278 16.85 13.25 11.67
C ARG A 278 17.43 12.38 12.79
N SER A 279 16.92 12.51 14.01
CA SER A 279 17.30 11.76 15.22
C SER A 279 16.22 10.80 15.72
N VAL A 280 15.20 10.52 14.88
CA VAL A 280 14.07 9.65 15.22
C VAL A 280 14.16 8.37 14.41
N LEU A 281 14.20 7.25 15.13
CA LEU A 281 14.12 5.92 14.54
C LEU A 281 12.64 5.53 14.39
N TRP A 282 12.22 5.16 13.17
CA TRP A 282 10.87 4.66 12.92
C TRP A 282 10.93 3.15 12.76
N VAL A 283 10.14 2.43 13.55
CA VAL A 283 10.17 0.96 13.56
C VAL A 283 8.77 0.42 13.35
N ASN A 284 8.61 -0.36 12.28
CA ASN A 284 7.39 -1.08 11.96
C ASN A 284 7.53 -2.54 12.39
N ASP A 285 6.89 -2.87 13.52
CA ASP A 285 6.79 -4.24 14.03
C ASP A 285 5.32 -4.70 14.07
N SER A 286 4.54 -4.38 13.02
CA SER A 286 3.13 -4.77 12.91
C SER A 286 2.91 -6.29 13.06
N LYS A 287 3.91 -7.13 12.83
CA LYS A 287 3.82 -8.59 13.06
C LYS A 287 3.71 -8.96 14.53
N ALA A 288 4.06 -8.08 15.48
CA ALA A 288 3.89 -8.32 16.91
C ALA A 288 2.40 -8.35 17.29
N THR A 289 1.75 -9.50 17.10
CA THR A 289 0.31 -9.74 17.34
C THR A 289 0.02 -10.44 18.67
N ASN A 290 0.99 -10.46 19.58
CA ASN A 290 0.86 -10.97 20.95
C ASN A 290 1.75 -10.16 21.91
N VAL A 291 1.46 -10.26 23.21
CA VAL A 291 2.16 -9.53 24.28
C VAL A 291 3.66 -9.83 24.33
N ALA A 292 4.04 -11.10 24.18
CA ALA A 292 5.44 -11.53 24.26
C ALA A 292 6.31 -10.91 23.15
N ALA A 293 5.77 -10.85 21.92
CA ALA A 293 6.45 -10.21 20.79
C ALA A 293 6.67 -8.72 21.06
N THR A 294 5.67 -8.02 21.60
CA THR A 294 5.81 -6.60 21.94
C THR A 294 6.76 -6.35 23.11
N HIS A 295 6.78 -7.22 24.12
CA HIS A 295 7.77 -7.13 25.19
C HIS A 295 9.21 -7.28 24.66
N ALA A 296 9.44 -8.21 23.72
CA ALA A 296 10.74 -8.34 23.06
C ALA A 296 11.10 -7.10 22.23
N ALA A 297 10.13 -6.52 21.50
CA ALA A 297 10.30 -5.29 20.74
C ALA A 297 10.70 -4.10 21.62
N LEU A 298 10.03 -3.91 22.76
CA LEU A 298 10.33 -2.83 23.71
C LEU A 298 11.71 -2.99 24.34
N ASN A 299 12.13 -4.22 24.66
CA ASN A 299 13.48 -4.50 25.18
C ASN A 299 14.60 -4.19 24.18
N ALA A 300 14.36 -4.38 22.88
CA ALA A 300 15.34 -4.09 21.84
C ALA A 300 15.74 -2.59 21.80
N TYR A 301 14.88 -1.69 22.26
CA TYR A 301 15.10 -0.25 22.27
C TYR A 301 15.21 0.37 23.67
N LYS A 302 15.61 -0.40 24.69
CA LYS A 302 15.80 0.11 26.07
C LYS A 302 16.70 1.36 26.19
N GLU A 303 17.63 1.51 25.24
CA GLU A 303 18.55 2.66 25.17
C GLU A 303 17.95 3.90 24.48
N TYR A 304 16.72 3.81 23.98
CA TYR A 304 16.00 4.90 23.33
C TYR A 304 14.92 5.47 24.26
N SER A 305 14.52 6.72 23.99
CA SER A 305 13.23 7.24 24.45
C SER A 305 12.13 6.69 23.54
N ILE A 306 11.24 5.86 24.08
CA ILE A 306 10.26 5.09 23.32
C ILE A 306 8.91 5.79 23.28
N PHE A 307 8.41 6.04 22.07
CA PHE A 307 7.02 6.41 21.78
C PHE A 307 6.34 5.20 21.16
N TRP A 308 5.53 4.50 21.96
CA TRP A 308 5.02 3.19 21.61
C TRP A 308 3.57 3.27 21.11
N ILE A 309 3.32 2.73 19.92
CA ILE A 309 1.98 2.58 19.35
C ILE A 309 1.55 1.13 19.54
N ALA A 310 0.46 0.92 20.29
CA ALA A 310 -0.08 -0.40 20.63
C ALA A 310 -1.58 -0.48 20.32
N GLY A 311 -2.15 -1.67 20.16
CA GLY A 311 -3.59 -1.80 19.92
C GLY A 311 -4.00 -3.01 19.08
N GLY A 312 -5.24 -2.96 18.61
CA GLY A 312 -5.90 -4.05 17.87
C GLY A 312 -6.83 -4.88 18.74
N GLN A 313 -6.98 -6.17 18.42
CA GLN A 313 -7.82 -7.10 19.18
C GLN A 313 -6.98 -7.92 20.18
N ILE A 314 -7.32 -7.83 21.48
CA ILE A 314 -6.67 -8.60 22.55
C ILE A 314 -7.05 -10.08 22.44
N LYS A 315 -6.11 -10.99 22.67
CA LYS A 315 -6.40 -12.42 22.78
C LYS A 315 -6.73 -12.79 24.23
N LYS A 316 -7.64 -13.76 24.39
CA LYS A 316 -8.04 -14.25 25.70
C LYS A 316 -6.84 -14.88 26.42
N GLY A 317 -6.50 -14.36 27.60
CA GLY A 317 -5.38 -14.85 28.42
C GLY A 317 -4.07 -14.06 28.28
N ASP A 318 -4.05 -13.00 27.47
CA ASP A 318 -2.88 -12.11 27.37
C ASP A 318 -2.65 -11.33 28.68
N CYS A 319 -1.46 -11.45 29.27
CA CYS A 319 -1.05 -10.72 30.48
C CYS A 319 -0.38 -9.39 30.13
N TRP A 320 -1.17 -8.40 29.70
CA TRP A 320 -0.69 -7.08 29.31
C TRP A 320 0.05 -6.32 30.42
N GLU A 321 -0.16 -6.69 31.68
CA GLU A 321 0.55 -6.15 32.84
C GLU A 321 2.06 -6.46 32.82
N GLN A 322 2.48 -7.46 32.04
CA GLN A 322 3.86 -7.94 31.93
C GLN A 322 4.57 -7.44 30.66
N VAL A 323 3.87 -6.69 29.79
CA VAL A 323 4.44 -6.22 28.51
C VAL A 323 5.55 -5.19 28.68
N LEU A 324 5.52 -4.43 29.79
CA LEU A 324 6.43 -3.33 30.04
C LEU A 324 7.78 -3.87 30.53
N PRO A 325 8.89 -3.65 29.80
CA PRO A 325 10.18 -4.06 30.29
C PRO A 325 10.68 -3.15 31.41
N GLY A 326 11.38 -3.73 32.39
CA GLY A 326 12.04 -2.96 33.43
C GLY A 326 13.13 -2.04 32.84
N GLY A 327 13.11 -0.76 33.21
CA GLY A 327 14.15 0.21 32.82
C GLY A 327 14.00 0.84 31.44
N SER A 328 12.95 0.51 30.67
CA SER A 328 12.66 1.19 29.40
C SER A 328 12.16 2.62 29.63
N ASP A 329 12.70 3.57 28.86
CA ASP A 329 12.31 4.98 28.91
C ASP A 329 11.07 5.23 28.03
N LEU A 330 9.90 4.85 28.53
CA LEU A 330 8.62 5.04 27.85
C LEU A 330 8.10 6.47 28.04
N GLN A 331 8.07 7.22 26.94
CA GLN A 331 7.67 8.63 26.90
C GLN A 331 6.19 8.83 26.57
N GLY A 332 5.57 7.84 25.95
CA GLY A 332 4.15 7.82 25.69
C GLY A 332 3.69 6.50 25.08
N VAL A 333 2.49 6.08 25.45
CA VAL A 333 1.79 4.93 24.88
C VAL A 333 0.55 5.43 24.15
N PHE A 334 0.48 5.15 22.85
CA PHE A 334 -0.55 5.59 21.93
C PHE A 334 -1.35 4.38 21.48
N LEU A 335 -2.52 4.21 22.07
CA LEU A 335 -3.37 3.05 21.91
C LEU A 335 -4.38 3.28 20.79
N TYR A 336 -4.73 2.24 20.02
CA TYR A 336 -5.76 2.32 19.01
C TYR A 336 -6.57 1.03 18.86
N GLY A 337 -7.72 1.11 18.18
CA GLY A 337 -8.54 -0.05 17.86
C GLY A 337 -9.41 -0.52 19.03
N GLU A 338 -9.99 -1.71 18.89
CA GLU A 338 -11.00 -2.25 19.83
C GLU A 338 -10.50 -2.32 21.28
N SER A 339 -9.21 -2.61 21.47
CA SER A 339 -8.59 -2.73 22.80
C SER A 339 -8.11 -1.44 23.43
N GLY A 340 -8.19 -0.31 22.72
CA GLY A 340 -7.52 0.93 23.13
C GLY A 340 -7.89 1.41 24.54
N ASP A 341 -9.18 1.43 24.86
CA ASP A 341 -9.66 1.93 26.16
C ASP A 341 -9.36 0.94 27.30
N VAL A 342 -9.48 -0.36 27.05
CA VAL A 342 -9.16 -1.40 28.04
C VAL A 342 -7.68 -1.36 28.41
N LEU A 343 -6.79 -1.26 27.41
CA LEU A 343 -5.34 -1.17 27.64
C LEU A 343 -4.96 0.15 28.32
N LYS A 344 -5.71 1.22 28.08
CA LYS A 344 -5.47 2.52 28.74
C LYS A 344 -5.60 2.41 30.25
N GLU A 345 -6.63 1.74 30.74
CA GLU A 345 -6.83 1.50 32.17
C GLU A 345 -5.69 0.67 32.77
N VAL A 346 -5.28 -0.42 32.08
CA VAL A 346 -4.17 -1.29 32.50
C VAL A 346 -2.87 -0.49 32.66
N PHE A 347 -2.52 0.35 31.69
CA PHE A 347 -1.27 1.10 31.68
C PHE A 347 -1.27 2.31 32.62
N LEU A 348 -2.42 2.97 32.81
CA LEU A 348 -2.56 3.99 33.85
C LEU A 348 -2.38 3.39 35.25
N GLY A 349 -2.91 2.19 35.50
CA GLY A 349 -2.70 1.45 36.74
C GLY A 349 -1.24 1.10 37.04
N LYS A 350 -0.36 1.09 36.03
CA LYS A 350 1.09 0.87 36.15
C LYS A 350 1.90 2.14 36.37
N GLY A 351 1.26 3.31 36.43
CA GLY A 351 1.92 4.59 36.71
C GLY A 351 2.64 5.21 35.50
N LEU A 352 2.28 4.84 34.27
CA LEU A 352 2.82 5.46 33.07
C LEU A 352 2.34 6.90 32.92
N SER A 353 3.25 7.82 32.62
CA SER A 353 3.01 9.28 32.63
C SER A 353 2.15 9.78 31.48
N PHE A 354 2.10 9.06 30.35
CA PHE A 354 1.29 9.44 29.19
C PHE A 354 0.75 8.21 28.46
N VAL A 355 -0.56 7.99 28.58
CA VAL A 355 -1.30 6.93 27.90
C VAL A 355 -2.59 7.51 27.32
N GLN A 356 -2.77 7.40 26.00
CA GLN A 356 -3.94 7.92 25.28
C GLN A 356 -4.48 6.85 24.33
N SER A 357 -5.79 6.83 24.15
CA SER A 357 -6.51 5.91 23.25
C SER A 357 -7.11 6.71 22.09
N TYR A 358 -7.01 6.16 20.89
CA TYR A 358 -7.45 6.76 19.63
C TYR A 358 -8.31 5.78 18.86
N SER A 359 -9.14 6.30 17.95
CA SER A 359 -10.05 5.44 17.18
C SER A 359 -9.29 4.66 16.13
N THR A 360 -8.22 5.23 15.54
CA THR A 360 -7.52 4.65 14.39
C THR A 360 -6.00 4.63 14.57
N LEU A 361 -5.32 3.76 13.81
CA LEU A 361 -3.86 3.70 13.77
C LEU A 361 -3.24 5.03 13.29
N GLU A 362 -3.91 5.69 12.35
CA GLU A 362 -3.55 7.00 11.80
C GLU A 362 -3.49 8.05 12.92
N GLU A 363 -4.56 8.17 13.71
CA GLU A 363 -4.66 9.11 14.82
C GLU A 363 -3.59 8.86 15.88
N ALA A 364 -3.40 7.61 16.29
CA ALA A 364 -2.38 7.23 17.25
C ALA A 364 -0.96 7.54 16.75
N THR A 365 -0.68 7.28 15.47
CA THR A 365 0.62 7.55 14.85
C THR A 365 0.90 9.06 14.76
N LEU A 366 -0.10 9.86 14.39
CA LEU A 366 -0.01 11.31 14.33
C LEU A 366 0.21 11.92 15.72
N ALA A 367 -0.52 11.44 16.73
CA ALA A 367 -0.34 11.88 18.10
C ALA A 367 1.05 11.53 18.66
N ALA A 368 1.55 10.33 18.34
CA ALA A 368 2.92 9.92 18.69
C ALA A 368 3.94 10.88 18.09
N TRP A 369 3.79 11.21 16.81
CA TRP A 369 4.65 12.16 16.12
C TRP A 369 4.59 13.57 16.69
N GLN A 370 3.40 14.06 17.04
CA GLN A 370 3.25 15.38 17.68
C GLN A 370 4.01 15.43 19.00
N LYS A 371 3.88 14.40 19.84
CA LYS A 371 4.56 14.33 21.13
C LYS A 371 6.09 14.25 20.98
N VAL A 372 6.59 13.55 19.96
CA VAL A 372 8.02 13.54 19.61
C VAL A 372 8.51 14.96 19.30
N GLN A 373 7.76 15.73 18.49
CA GLN A 373 8.12 17.10 18.15
C GLN A 373 8.14 18.03 19.37
N ASP A 374 7.13 17.94 20.23
CA ASP A 374 7.04 18.76 21.45
C ASP A 374 8.26 18.50 22.35
N LYS A 375 8.62 17.22 22.55
CA LYS A 375 9.81 16.84 23.33
C LYS A 375 11.12 17.32 22.70
N GLN A 376 11.24 17.29 21.37
CA GLN A 376 12.44 17.78 20.67
C GLN A 376 12.61 19.30 20.78
N LYS A 377 11.52 20.07 20.92
CA LYS A 377 11.59 21.52 21.17
C LYS A 377 12.06 21.85 22.58
N GLU A 378 11.66 21.06 23.56
CA GLU A 378 11.95 21.29 24.99
C GLU A 378 13.38 20.88 25.39
N SER A 379 14.04 19.98 24.64
CA SER A 379 15.33 19.42 25.04
C SER A 379 16.33 19.30 23.88
N SER A 380 17.33 20.19 23.86
CA SER A 380 18.41 20.23 22.86
C SER A 380 19.44 19.11 23.01
N ASN A 381 19.39 18.29 24.07
CA ASN A 381 20.39 17.26 24.36
C ASN A 381 19.74 15.93 24.78
N SER A 382 18.82 15.41 23.96
CA SER A 382 18.03 14.23 24.30
C SER A 382 18.60 12.92 23.74
N LYS A 383 18.49 11.87 24.56
CA LYS A 383 18.65 10.45 24.23
C LYS A 383 17.96 10.13 22.89
N LYS A 384 18.51 9.20 22.09
CA LYS A 384 17.94 8.83 20.78
C LYS A 384 16.46 8.45 20.92
N THR A 385 15.62 8.91 20.00
CA THR A 385 14.16 8.68 20.04
C THR A 385 13.76 7.56 19.09
N VAL A 386 12.82 6.72 19.50
CA VAL A 386 12.19 5.71 18.64
C VAL A 386 10.67 5.86 18.67
N VAL A 387 10.04 5.84 17.50
CA VAL A 387 8.60 5.63 17.34
C VAL A 387 8.40 4.18 16.89
N LEU A 388 7.79 3.38 17.77
CA LEU A 388 7.68 1.93 17.61
C LEU A 388 6.22 1.54 17.44
N LEU A 389 5.84 1.06 16.26
CA LEU A 389 4.61 0.29 16.09
C LEU A 389 4.87 -1.15 16.51
N SER A 390 4.37 -1.55 17.68
CA SER A 390 4.39 -2.93 18.14
C SER A 390 3.05 -3.23 18.82
N PRO A 391 2.03 -3.63 18.04
CA PRO A 391 0.63 -3.54 18.46
C PRO A 391 0.27 -4.46 19.62
N GLY A 392 0.87 -5.65 19.72
CA GLY A 392 0.57 -6.67 20.72
C GLY A 392 -0.79 -7.36 20.55
N GLY A 393 -1.73 -6.76 19.82
CA GLY A 393 -3.01 -7.36 19.43
C GLY A 393 -3.08 -7.79 17.95
N ALA A 394 -4.05 -8.65 17.65
CA ALA A 394 -4.39 -9.02 16.28
C ALA A 394 -4.94 -7.80 15.50
N SER A 395 -4.84 -7.82 14.18
CA SER A 395 -5.19 -6.66 13.33
C SER A 395 -6.64 -6.65 12.82
N PHE A 396 -7.41 -7.70 13.12
CA PHE A 396 -8.68 -8.00 12.44
C PHE A 396 -9.82 -7.05 12.79
N ASP A 397 -9.64 -6.19 13.78
CA ASP A 397 -10.58 -5.14 14.15
C ASP A 397 -10.65 -4.02 13.10
N GLN A 398 -9.52 -3.69 12.46
CA GLN A 398 -9.42 -2.59 11.48
C GLN A 398 -8.85 -2.99 10.12
N PHE A 399 -8.14 -4.14 10.04
CA PHE A 399 -7.39 -4.55 8.87
C PHE A 399 -7.61 -6.03 8.57
N LYS A 400 -7.43 -6.45 7.31
CA LYS A 400 -7.58 -7.86 6.92
C LYS A 400 -6.47 -8.75 7.48
N ASN A 401 -5.29 -8.19 7.68
CA ASN A 401 -4.11 -8.89 8.20
C ASN A 401 -3.07 -7.87 8.70
N PHE A 402 -2.00 -8.38 9.32
CA PHE A 402 -0.97 -7.53 9.91
C PHE A 402 -0.10 -6.82 8.85
N GLU A 403 -0.01 -7.38 7.63
CA GLU A 403 0.69 -6.77 6.50
C GLU A 403 -0.02 -5.47 6.09
N GLU A 404 -1.35 -5.49 5.94
CA GLU A 404 -2.14 -4.30 5.60
C GLU A 404 -1.99 -3.20 6.66
N ARG A 405 -2.01 -3.58 7.95
CA ARG A 405 -1.73 -2.68 9.07
C ARG A 405 -0.31 -2.09 8.99
N GLY A 406 0.69 -2.92 8.72
CA GLY A 406 2.08 -2.50 8.61
C GLY A 406 2.34 -1.59 7.42
N GLU A 407 1.69 -1.86 6.28
CA GLU A 407 1.70 -0.98 5.10
C GLU A 407 1.01 0.35 5.38
N MET A 408 -0.11 0.34 6.12
CA MET A 408 -0.78 1.57 6.52
C MET A 408 0.15 2.43 7.37
N PHE A 409 0.81 1.84 8.38
CA PHE A 409 1.80 2.55 9.18
C PHE A 409 2.95 3.11 8.33
N ARG A 410 3.50 2.32 7.40
CA ARG A 410 4.54 2.80 6.47
C ARG A 410 4.05 3.99 5.65
N LYS A 411 2.84 3.91 5.08
CA LYS A 411 2.22 5.00 4.32
C LYS A 411 2.04 6.25 5.17
N ILE A 412 1.54 6.10 6.40
CA ILE A 412 1.41 7.23 7.34
C ILE A 412 2.77 7.86 7.58
N VAL A 413 3.79 7.08 7.97
CA VAL A 413 5.15 7.56 8.27
C VAL A 413 5.82 8.23 7.07
N GLN A 414 5.67 7.66 5.87
CA GLN A 414 6.17 8.26 4.63
C GLN A 414 5.36 9.50 4.20
N ALA A 415 4.10 9.57 4.59
CA ALA A 415 3.28 10.76 4.46
C ALA A 415 3.62 11.77 5.55
N LEU A 416 4.17 11.43 6.72
CA LEU A 416 4.50 12.37 7.80
C LEU A 416 5.44 13.51 7.42
N PRO A 417 6.36 13.46 6.45
CA PRO A 417 7.03 14.66 5.96
C PRO A 417 6.06 15.63 5.25
N GLN A 418 5.09 15.08 4.51
CA GLN A 418 4.03 15.82 3.81
C GLN A 418 2.89 16.20 4.77
N SER A 419 2.64 15.39 5.81
CA SER A 419 1.58 15.48 6.79
C SER A 419 2.02 16.09 8.11
N ALA A 420 3.30 16.19 8.44
CA ALA A 420 3.83 17.17 9.38
C ALA A 420 3.78 18.56 8.72
N TRP A 421 4.03 18.64 7.41
CA TRP A 421 3.76 19.86 6.65
C TRP A 421 2.25 20.18 6.53
N LEU A 422 1.34 19.18 6.48
CA LEU A 422 -0.13 19.36 6.39
C LEU A 422 -0.85 19.42 7.76
N PHE A 423 -0.36 18.76 8.82
CA PHE A 423 -0.90 18.71 10.20
C PHE A 423 -0.24 19.74 11.12
N SER A 424 1.06 20.07 10.98
CA SER A 424 1.57 21.35 11.53
C SER A 424 0.93 22.56 10.83
N ARG A 425 0.20 22.33 9.73
CA ARG A 425 -0.63 23.32 9.04
C ARG A 425 -2.11 23.30 9.43
N ALA A 426 -2.62 22.23 10.03
CA ALA A 426 -4.05 22.08 10.35
C ALA A 426 -4.36 22.19 11.85
N ALA A 427 -3.39 21.98 12.75
CA ALA A 427 -3.64 21.89 14.20
C ALA A 427 -3.04 23.01 15.06
N ASP A 428 -2.30 23.98 14.49
CA ASP A 428 -1.69 25.05 15.29
C ASP A 428 -2.32 26.41 15.00
N SER A 429 -3.28 26.80 15.86
CA SER A 429 -3.81 28.17 15.93
C SER A 429 -2.81 29.15 16.56
N ASN A 430 -1.58 28.73 16.86
CA ASN A 430 -0.58 29.53 17.56
C ASN A 430 0.86 29.27 17.04
N MET A 431 1.15 29.56 15.75
CA MET A 431 2.54 29.82 15.35
C MET A 431 2.73 30.91 14.28
N ASN A 432 3.83 31.64 14.46
CA ASN A 432 4.26 32.89 13.82
C ASN A 432 3.89 33.07 12.35
N GLY A 433 3.18 34.16 12.06
CA GLY A 433 2.71 34.57 10.73
C GLY A 433 3.80 34.72 9.64
N ILE A 434 5.07 34.75 10.01
CA ILE A 434 6.20 35.05 9.11
C ILE A 434 6.43 33.93 8.07
N ILE A 435 6.37 32.65 8.46
CA ILE A 435 6.68 31.53 7.54
C ILE A 435 5.46 31.20 6.66
N ARG A 436 4.25 31.31 7.21
CA ARG A 436 2.98 31.25 6.46
C ARG A 436 2.91 32.35 5.41
N HIS A 437 3.30 33.57 5.77
CA HIS A 437 3.41 34.65 4.81
C HIS A 437 4.47 34.35 3.76
N LYS A 438 5.67 33.88 4.11
CA LYS A 438 6.76 33.64 3.12
C LYS A 438 6.40 32.63 2.03
N ALA A 439 5.75 31.50 2.35
CA ALA A 439 5.35 30.52 1.33
C ALA A 439 4.19 31.01 0.45
N SER A 440 3.18 31.64 1.05
CA SER A 440 2.09 32.26 0.28
C SER A 440 2.61 33.44 -0.56
N LEU A 441 3.55 34.23 -0.05
CA LEU A 441 4.24 35.31 -0.77
C LEU A 441 5.07 34.77 -1.93
N LEU A 442 5.69 33.60 -1.79
CA LEU A 442 6.40 32.95 -2.90
C LEU A 442 5.42 32.50 -3.99
N CYS A 443 4.30 31.85 -3.64
CA CYS A 443 3.27 31.45 -4.60
C CYS A 443 2.60 32.66 -5.27
N MET A 444 2.27 33.69 -4.49
CA MET A 444 1.73 34.96 -4.99
C MET A 444 2.76 35.70 -5.84
N GLY A 445 4.04 35.64 -5.48
CA GLY A 445 5.15 36.23 -6.24
C GLY A 445 5.38 35.53 -7.57
N LEU A 446 5.37 34.20 -7.61
CA LEU A 446 5.45 33.43 -8.85
C LEU A 446 4.23 33.66 -9.75
N PHE A 447 3.02 33.70 -9.16
CA PHE A 447 1.81 34.06 -9.90
C PHE A 447 1.91 35.47 -10.48
N ALA A 448 2.27 36.47 -9.67
CA ALA A 448 2.45 37.85 -10.11
C ALA A 448 3.52 37.97 -11.20
N PHE A 449 4.61 37.21 -11.09
CA PHE A 449 5.66 37.14 -12.10
C PHE A 449 5.15 36.56 -13.43
N CYS A 450 4.41 35.44 -13.38
CA CYS A 450 3.80 34.85 -14.58
C CYS A 450 2.77 35.80 -15.22
N VAL A 451 1.91 36.43 -14.43
CA VAL A 451 0.94 37.43 -14.90
C VAL A 451 1.66 38.63 -15.52
N ALA A 452 2.72 39.15 -14.89
CA ALA A 452 3.50 40.25 -15.44
C ALA A 452 4.14 39.86 -16.79
N CYS A 453 4.72 38.66 -16.90
CA CYS A 453 5.28 38.17 -18.16
C CYS A 453 4.22 38.05 -19.27
N LEU A 454 3.02 37.56 -18.94
CA LEU A 454 1.92 37.43 -19.90
C LEU A 454 1.36 38.80 -20.34
N LEU A 455 1.24 39.75 -19.40
CA LEU A 455 0.83 41.12 -19.71
C LEU A 455 1.87 41.86 -20.56
N LEU A 456 3.16 41.56 -20.38
CA LEU A 456 4.24 42.07 -21.26
C LEU A 456 4.21 41.45 -22.66
N GLN A 457 3.61 40.27 -22.84
CA GLN A 457 3.39 39.57 -24.11
C GLN A 457 2.03 39.90 -24.76
N PRO A 458 1.41 41.03 -24.41
CA PRO A 458 -0.02 41.31 -24.57
C PRO A 458 -1.03 40.13 -24.51
N ASP A 459 -0.76 39.06 -23.76
CA ASP A 459 -1.63 37.87 -23.72
C ASP A 459 -2.64 37.93 -22.56
N LEU A 460 -3.71 38.69 -22.80
CA LEU A 460 -4.81 38.81 -21.83
C LEU A 460 -5.59 37.50 -21.66
N GLY A 461 -5.65 36.66 -22.69
CA GLY A 461 -6.40 35.40 -22.66
C GLY A 461 -5.79 34.42 -21.66
N GLN A 462 -4.50 34.17 -21.80
CA GLN A 462 -3.76 33.28 -20.91
C GLN A 462 -3.67 33.84 -19.50
N THR A 463 -3.60 35.17 -19.34
CA THR A 463 -3.62 35.83 -18.03
C THR A 463 -4.92 35.55 -17.27
N ILE A 464 -6.07 35.67 -17.93
CA ILE A 464 -7.38 35.37 -17.33
C ILE A 464 -7.47 33.88 -16.99
N LEU A 465 -7.07 33.00 -17.92
CA LEU A 465 -7.07 31.56 -17.71
C LEU A 465 -6.26 31.16 -16.47
N LEU A 466 -5.01 31.62 -16.39
CA LEU A 466 -4.10 31.35 -15.26
C LEU A 466 -4.70 31.85 -13.94
N THR A 467 -5.30 33.04 -13.94
CA THR A 467 -5.90 33.64 -12.75
C THR A 467 -7.09 32.83 -12.24
N VAL A 468 -7.98 32.40 -13.13
CA VAL A 468 -9.16 31.60 -12.76
C VAL A 468 -8.75 30.23 -12.21
N VAL A 469 -7.78 29.57 -12.85
CA VAL A 469 -7.22 28.30 -12.38
C VAL A 469 -6.60 28.46 -10.98
N TRP A 470 -5.81 29.51 -10.80
CA TRP A 470 -5.16 29.81 -9.52
C TRP A 470 -6.19 30.07 -8.40
N ILE A 471 -7.21 30.90 -8.65
CA ILE A 471 -8.31 31.13 -7.69
C ILE A 471 -9.04 29.83 -7.34
N GLY A 472 -9.34 28.99 -8.35
CA GLY A 472 -10.00 27.70 -8.14
C GLY A 472 -9.17 26.75 -7.27
N GLN A 473 -7.87 26.68 -7.48
CA GLN A 473 -6.96 25.90 -6.64
C GLN A 473 -6.86 26.45 -5.22
N PHE A 474 -6.83 27.78 -5.07
CA PHE A 474 -6.82 28.44 -3.76
C PHE A 474 -8.11 28.19 -2.96
N PHE A 475 -9.26 28.14 -3.63
CA PHE A 475 -10.54 27.78 -3.03
C PHE A 475 -10.55 26.34 -2.51
N LEU A 476 -10.13 25.39 -3.35
CA LEU A 476 -10.06 23.98 -2.94
C LEU A 476 -9.01 23.71 -1.85
N ALA A 477 -7.99 24.57 -1.73
CA ALA A 477 -7.01 24.49 -0.66
C ALA A 477 -7.56 24.93 0.71
N GLY A 478 -8.83 25.33 0.83
CA GLY A 478 -9.49 25.63 2.10
C GLY A 478 -9.18 27.00 2.69
N LEU A 479 -8.72 27.97 1.89
CA LEU A 479 -8.45 29.32 2.36
C LEU A 479 -9.75 30.11 2.63
N PRO A 480 -9.74 31.07 3.57
CA PRO A 480 -10.93 31.87 3.88
C PRO A 480 -11.47 32.60 2.66
N TRP A 481 -12.79 32.56 2.47
CA TRP A 481 -13.50 33.17 1.33
C TRP A 481 -13.19 34.67 1.13
N ILE A 482 -12.79 35.38 2.19
CA ILE A 482 -12.38 36.79 2.14
C ILE A 482 -11.21 37.01 1.17
N TRP A 483 -10.21 36.12 1.15
CA TRP A 483 -9.06 36.25 0.25
C TRP A 483 -9.42 35.99 -1.21
N ILE A 484 -10.44 35.17 -1.45
CA ILE A 484 -10.97 34.90 -2.79
C ILE A 484 -11.73 36.12 -3.30
N VAL A 485 -12.56 36.73 -2.46
CA VAL A 485 -13.25 37.98 -2.79
C VAL A 485 -12.24 39.11 -3.03
N ALA A 486 -11.18 39.20 -2.21
CA ALA A 486 -10.11 40.17 -2.40
C ALA A 486 -9.35 39.95 -3.72
N ALA A 487 -8.96 38.71 -4.04
CA ALA A 487 -8.29 38.38 -5.30
C ALA A 487 -9.18 38.64 -6.53
N ALA A 488 -10.47 38.31 -6.45
CA ALA A 488 -11.44 38.62 -7.49
C ALA A 488 -11.59 40.15 -7.67
N GLY A 489 -11.65 40.91 -6.57
CA GLY A 489 -11.67 42.37 -6.60
C GLY A 489 -10.43 42.98 -7.27
N VAL A 490 -9.23 42.49 -6.91
CA VAL A 490 -7.97 42.89 -7.56
C VAL A 490 -7.96 42.54 -9.05
N GLY A 491 -8.48 41.35 -9.42
CA GLY A 491 -8.62 40.96 -10.82
C GLY A 491 -9.54 41.89 -11.62
N ILE A 492 -10.69 42.28 -11.05
CA ILE A 492 -11.64 43.22 -11.66
C ILE A 492 -11.00 44.62 -11.80
N LEU A 493 -10.32 45.10 -10.75
CA LEU A 493 -9.59 46.38 -10.82
C LEU A 493 -8.45 46.33 -11.85
N GLY A 494 -7.74 45.22 -11.95
CA GLY A 494 -6.71 44.98 -12.95
C GLY A 494 -7.25 44.99 -14.37
N LEU A 495 -8.41 44.36 -14.61
CA LEU A 495 -9.10 44.41 -15.90
C LEU A 495 -9.58 45.82 -16.25
N GLY A 496 -10.14 46.55 -15.28
CA GLY A 496 -10.53 47.96 -15.47
C GLY A 496 -9.32 48.86 -15.75
N GLY A 497 -8.21 48.66 -15.04
CA GLY A 497 -6.96 49.35 -15.31
C GLY A 497 -6.40 49.01 -16.70
N ALA A 498 -6.41 47.74 -17.10
CA ALA A 498 -5.99 47.32 -18.43
C ALA A 498 -6.85 47.98 -19.53
N TYR A 499 -8.16 48.12 -19.33
CA TYR A 499 -9.04 48.83 -20.26
C TYR A 499 -8.72 50.33 -20.38
N LEU A 500 -8.33 50.98 -19.28
CA LEU A 500 -8.02 52.42 -19.28
C LEU A 500 -6.61 52.75 -19.78
N PHE A 501 -5.62 51.90 -19.45
CA PHE A 501 -4.21 52.19 -19.68
C PHE A 501 -3.59 51.45 -20.86
N LEU A 502 -4.20 50.37 -21.37
CA LEU A 502 -3.69 49.60 -22.49
C LEU A 502 -4.59 49.77 -23.72
N PRO A 503 -4.19 50.60 -24.71
CA PRO A 503 -4.99 50.86 -25.91
C PRO A 503 -5.40 49.60 -26.68
N HIS A 504 -4.61 48.52 -26.59
CA HIS A 504 -4.93 47.25 -27.23
C HIS A 504 -6.11 46.51 -26.55
N VAL A 505 -6.31 46.67 -25.24
CA VAL A 505 -7.42 46.03 -24.51
C VAL A 505 -8.70 46.80 -24.80
N THR A 506 -8.63 48.13 -24.76
CA THR A 506 -9.72 49.03 -25.12
C THR A 506 -10.24 48.71 -26.53
N LYS A 507 -9.35 48.62 -27.52
CA LYS A 507 -9.73 48.27 -28.90
C LYS A 507 -10.48 46.93 -29.02
N ARG A 508 -10.07 45.89 -28.27
CA ARG A 508 -10.72 44.58 -28.32
C ARG A 508 -12.07 44.55 -27.59
N ILE A 509 -12.19 45.25 -26.47
CA ILE A 509 -13.44 45.32 -25.69
C ILE A 509 -14.46 46.21 -26.41
N ASP A 510 -14.02 47.38 -26.90
CA ASP A 510 -14.87 48.30 -27.66
C ASP A 510 -15.25 47.72 -29.02
N GLY A 511 -14.35 46.95 -29.67
CA GLY A 511 -14.67 46.22 -30.89
C GLY A 511 -15.72 45.12 -30.69
N PHE A 512 -15.79 44.51 -29.50
CA PHE A 512 -16.80 43.52 -29.15
C PHE A 512 -18.14 44.16 -28.73
N LEU A 513 -18.11 45.16 -27.85
CA LEU A 513 -19.31 45.86 -27.35
C LEU A 513 -19.93 46.78 -28.41
N GLY A 514 -19.09 47.40 -29.25
CA GLY A 514 -19.47 48.26 -30.34
C GLY A 514 -19.59 47.52 -31.67
N ALA A 515 -20.39 46.45 -31.70
CA ALA A 515 -20.73 45.71 -32.92
C ALA A 515 -21.37 46.65 -33.98
N SER A 516 -20.54 47.35 -34.77
CA SER A 516 -20.92 48.08 -35.98
C SER A 516 -19.70 48.39 -36.86
N THR A 517 -19.55 47.61 -37.93
CA THR A 517 -19.55 48.07 -39.33
C THR A 517 -18.69 49.28 -39.74
N LYS A 518 -17.58 49.59 -39.07
CA LYS A 518 -16.67 50.67 -39.49
C LYS A 518 -15.22 50.30 -39.76
N ASP A 519 -14.83 49.04 -39.56
CA ASP A 519 -13.49 48.58 -39.95
C ASP A 519 -13.60 47.32 -40.84
N PRO A 520 -13.50 47.45 -42.18
CA PRO A 520 -13.58 46.32 -43.12
C PRO A 520 -12.49 45.25 -42.92
N PHE A 521 -11.46 45.53 -42.11
CA PHE A 521 -10.32 44.66 -41.86
C PHE A 521 -10.06 44.38 -40.35
N GLY A 522 -10.99 44.72 -39.45
CA GLY A 522 -10.84 44.57 -37.99
C GLY A 522 -11.40 43.26 -37.39
N ASP A 523 -11.29 43.09 -36.06
CA ASP A 523 -11.73 41.89 -35.31
C ASP A 523 -13.18 41.47 -35.59
N GLY A 524 -14.09 42.42 -35.88
CA GLY A 524 -15.49 42.14 -36.23
C GLY A 524 -15.68 41.42 -37.58
N TYR A 525 -14.74 41.59 -38.53
CA TYR A 525 -14.74 40.85 -39.79
C TYR A 525 -14.46 39.35 -39.56
N GLN A 526 -13.47 39.04 -38.70
CA GLN A 526 -13.07 37.67 -38.39
C GLN A 526 -14.21 36.89 -37.72
N VAL A 527 -14.90 37.50 -36.77
CA VAL A 527 -16.03 36.89 -36.07
C VAL A 527 -17.22 36.66 -37.00
N THR A 528 -17.51 37.62 -37.88
CA THR A 528 -18.61 37.50 -38.85
C THR A 528 -18.34 36.37 -39.84
N GLN A 529 -17.11 36.26 -40.33
CA GLN A 529 -16.67 35.15 -41.18
C GLN A 529 -16.73 33.81 -40.43
N SER A 530 -16.34 33.78 -39.15
CA SER A 530 -16.46 32.60 -38.29
C SER A 530 -17.92 32.10 -38.16
N LEU A 531 -18.88 33.01 -37.95
CA LEU A 531 -20.30 32.66 -37.90
C LEU A 531 -20.83 32.21 -39.26
N GLU A 532 -20.39 32.84 -40.35
CA GLU A 532 -20.73 32.42 -41.71
C GLU A 532 -20.20 31.01 -42.03
N ALA A 533 -19.01 30.65 -41.53
CA ALA A 533 -18.45 29.30 -41.65
C ALA A 533 -19.36 28.24 -41.02
N PHE A 534 -19.90 28.50 -39.82
CA PHE A 534 -20.88 27.60 -39.21
C PHE A 534 -22.20 27.53 -39.99
N MET A 535 -22.69 28.66 -40.50
CA MET A 535 -23.92 28.68 -41.29
C MET A 535 -23.78 27.86 -42.58
N ARG A 536 -22.63 27.92 -43.24
CA ARG A 536 -22.35 27.11 -44.44
C ARG A 536 -22.16 25.64 -44.12
N GLY A 537 -21.50 25.30 -43.02
CA GLY A 537 -21.31 23.90 -42.62
C GLY A 537 -22.60 23.14 -42.33
N GLY A 538 -23.64 23.83 -41.84
CA GLY A 538 -24.92 23.18 -41.50
C GLY A 538 -24.73 22.02 -40.50
N PHE A 539 -25.54 20.97 -40.61
CA PHE A 539 -25.46 19.83 -39.69
C PHE A 539 -24.31 18.86 -39.98
N PHE A 540 -23.97 18.66 -41.27
CA PHE A 540 -23.08 17.59 -41.74
C PHE A 540 -21.76 18.06 -42.35
N GLY A 541 -21.58 19.36 -42.54
CA GLY A 541 -20.39 19.94 -43.15
C GLY A 541 -20.43 19.94 -44.67
N GLN A 542 -19.49 20.68 -45.26
CA GLN A 542 -19.27 20.74 -46.72
C GLN A 542 -18.32 19.66 -47.23
N GLY A 543 -17.61 18.97 -46.33
CA GLY A 543 -16.59 17.97 -46.65
C GLY A 543 -15.18 18.41 -46.27
N PRO A 544 -14.27 17.48 -45.93
CA PRO A 544 -12.90 17.81 -45.56
C PRO A 544 -12.17 18.53 -46.70
N GLY A 545 -11.55 19.67 -46.42
CA GLY A 545 -10.80 20.43 -47.42
C GLY A 545 -11.64 21.38 -48.29
N GLU A 546 -12.96 21.20 -48.37
CA GLU A 546 -13.89 21.98 -49.21
C GLU A 546 -14.32 23.33 -48.59
N GLY A 547 -13.87 23.61 -47.36
CA GLY A 547 -14.11 24.90 -46.70
C GLY A 547 -13.53 26.07 -47.50
N MET A 548 -14.35 27.05 -47.82
CA MET A 548 -13.99 28.23 -48.62
C MET A 548 -13.75 29.46 -47.73
N ILE A 549 -14.40 29.52 -46.56
CA ILE A 549 -14.27 30.63 -45.63
C ILE A 549 -12.92 30.60 -44.91
N LYS A 550 -12.33 29.41 -44.69
CA LYS A 550 -10.96 29.27 -44.15
C LYS A 550 -9.89 30.05 -44.92
N ARG A 551 -10.11 30.35 -46.21
CA ARG A 551 -9.18 31.13 -47.06
C ARG A 551 -9.24 32.64 -46.80
N HIS A 552 -10.29 33.10 -46.13
CA HIS A 552 -10.58 34.50 -45.84
C HIS A 552 -10.51 34.81 -44.33
N LEU A 553 -10.35 33.78 -43.49
CA LEU A 553 -10.10 33.89 -42.06
C LEU A 553 -8.59 33.99 -41.78
N PRO A 554 -8.08 35.14 -41.30
CA PRO A 554 -6.72 35.19 -40.74
C PRO A 554 -6.63 34.27 -39.52
N ASP A 555 -5.51 33.56 -39.39
CA ASP A 555 -5.23 32.59 -38.31
C ASP A 555 -6.29 31.48 -38.14
N ALA A 556 -6.96 31.09 -39.24
CA ALA A 556 -7.96 30.01 -39.29
C ALA A 556 -7.45 28.67 -38.74
N HIS A 557 -6.15 28.41 -38.82
CA HIS A 557 -5.53 27.18 -38.33
C HIS A 557 -5.25 27.18 -36.82
N ALA A 558 -5.25 28.35 -36.18
CA ALA A 558 -5.02 28.51 -34.75
C ALA A 558 -6.31 28.91 -34.03
N ASP A 559 -6.65 30.19 -34.01
CA ASP A 559 -7.67 30.75 -33.12
C ASP A 559 -9.10 30.44 -33.56
N PHE A 560 -9.32 30.27 -34.88
CA PHE A 560 -10.64 29.99 -35.47
C PHE A 560 -10.77 28.58 -36.03
N ILE A 561 -9.91 27.64 -35.61
CA ILE A 561 -9.95 26.25 -36.11
C ILE A 561 -11.31 25.58 -35.85
N PHE A 562 -12.01 25.99 -34.78
CA PHE A 562 -13.32 25.46 -34.44
C PHE A 562 -14.39 25.86 -35.49
N ALA A 563 -14.28 27.06 -36.09
CA ALA A 563 -15.14 27.49 -37.19
C ALA A 563 -14.86 26.73 -38.48
N VAL A 564 -13.58 26.48 -38.77
CA VAL A 564 -13.16 25.65 -39.92
C VAL A 564 -13.69 24.23 -39.77
N ALA A 565 -13.57 23.65 -38.56
CA ALA A 565 -14.14 22.35 -38.26
C ALA A 565 -15.67 22.32 -38.43
N GLY A 566 -16.35 23.41 -38.06
CA GLY A 566 -17.78 23.58 -38.28
C GLY A 566 -18.17 23.66 -39.76
N GLU A 567 -17.40 24.36 -40.58
CA GLU A 567 -17.63 24.46 -42.04
C GLU A 567 -17.41 23.10 -42.73
N GLU A 568 -16.31 22.41 -42.42
CA GLU A 568 -15.91 21.18 -43.12
C GLU A 568 -16.64 19.92 -42.62
N PHE A 569 -16.84 19.78 -41.31
CA PHE A 569 -17.40 18.57 -40.69
C PHE A 569 -18.79 18.75 -40.08
N GLY A 570 -19.29 19.99 -40.01
CA GLY A 570 -20.65 20.30 -39.56
C GLY A 570 -20.82 20.35 -38.04
N LEU A 571 -22.03 20.76 -37.63
CA LEU A 571 -22.40 20.93 -36.22
C LEU A 571 -22.25 19.64 -35.39
N ILE A 572 -22.57 18.47 -35.96
CA ILE A 572 -22.51 17.19 -35.22
C ILE A 572 -21.07 16.92 -34.77
N PHE A 573 -20.10 17.14 -35.64
CA PHE A 573 -18.68 16.96 -35.31
C PHE A 573 -18.25 17.91 -34.19
N CYS A 574 -18.64 19.19 -34.27
CA CYS A 574 -18.38 20.16 -33.21
C CYS A 574 -18.96 19.71 -31.84
N LEU A 575 -20.18 19.17 -31.82
CA LEU A 575 -20.79 18.66 -30.59
C LEU A 575 -20.05 17.43 -30.03
N VAL A 576 -19.61 16.51 -30.89
CA VAL A 576 -18.81 15.35 -30.47
C VAL A 576 -17.47 15.80 -29.88
N LEU A 577 -16.82 16.78 -30.49
CA LEU A 577 -15.57 17.35 -29.99
C LEU A 577 -15.75 17.98 -28.60
N VAL A 578 -16.81 18.78 -28.41
CA VAL A 578 -17.16 19.37 -27.11
C VAL A 578 -17.45 18.28 -26.08
N ALA A 579 -18.18 17.23 -26.45
CA ALA A 579 -18.49 16.11 -25.57
C ALA A 579 -17.22 15.36 -25.14
N LEU A 580 -16.27 15.14 -26.04
CA LEU A 580 -15.00 14.49 -25.76
C LEU A 580 -14.15 15.30 -24.78
N ILE A 581 -13.99 16.60 -25.02
CA ILE A 581 -13.27 17.50 -24.12
C ILE A 581 -13.94 17.52 -22.74
N SER A 582 -15.27 17.64 -22.71
CA SER A 582 -16.05 17.61 -21.46
C SER A 582 -15.85 16.29 -20.70
N PHE A 583 -15.88 15.15 -21.40
CA PHE A 583 -15.66 13.85 -20.80
C PHE A 583 -14.27 13.74 -20.14
N ILE A 584 -13.22 14.22 -20.80
CA ILE A 584 -11.86 14.23 -20.24
C ILE A 584 -11.82 15.08 -18.96
N VAL A 585 -12.39 16.28 -18.99
CA VAL A 585 -12.43 17.19 -17.83
C VAL A 585 -13.21 16.57 -16.68
N PHE A 586 -14.45 16.13 -16.90
CA PHE A 586 -15.28 15.54 -15.84
C PHE A 586 -14.66 14.29 -15.23
N ARG A 587 -14.12 13.38 -16.06
CA ARG A 587 -13.48 12.16 -15.57
C ARG A 587 -12.24 12.46 -14.73
N SER A 588 -11.46 13.46 -15.13
CA SER A 588 -10.26 13.89 -14.41
C SER A 588 -10.62 14.57 -13.09
N LEU A 589 -11.64 15.45 -13.08
CA LEU A 589 -12.16 16.08 -11.86
C LEU A 589 -12.73 15.04 -10.88
N GLN A 590 -13.48 14.05 -11.35
CA GLN A 590 -14.00 12.97 -10.50
C GLN A 590 -12.88 12.15 -9.84
N HIS A 591 -11.76 11.93 -10.53
CA HIS A 591 -10.60 11.26 -9.93
C HIS A 591 -9.85 12.19 -8.97
N ALA A 592 -9.69 13.46 -9.31
CA ALA A 592 -9.08 14.45 -8.42
C ALA A 592 -9.83 14.56 -7.08
N LEU A 593 -11.17 14.58 -7.11
CA LEU A 593 -12.01 14.62 -5.90
C LEU A 593 -11.99 13.33 -5.06
N LYS A 594 -11.59 12.19 -5.65
CA LYS A 594 -11.45 10.91 -4.94
C LYS A 594 -10.02 10.65 -4.43
N SER A 595 -9.08 11.52 -4.78
CA SER A 595 -7.69 11.42 -4.33
C SER A 595 -7.60 11.73 -2.83
N GLN A 596 -6.89 10.87 -2.08
CA GLN A 596 -6.59 11.12 -0.66
C GLN A 596 -5.41 12.10 -0.48
N ASP A 597 -4.62 12.32 -1.54
CA ASP A 597 -3.51 13.27 -1.56
C ASP A 597 -3.99 14.63 -2.10
N LEU A 598 -3.88 15.68 -1.27
CA LEU A 598 -4.29 17.06 -1.60
C LEU A 598 -3.44 17.67 -2.71
N PHE A 599 -2.15 17.34 -2.80
CA PHE A 599 -1.31 17.82 -3.90
C PHE A 599 -1.80 17.23 -5.23
N ILE A 600 -2.04 15.92 -5.27
CA ILE A 600 -2.60 15.25 -6.46
C ILE A 600 -3.98 15.82 -6.79
N ALA A 601 -4.83 16.05 -5.78
CA ALA A 601 -6.16 16.63 -5.98
C ALA A 601 -6.09 18.06 -6.57
N LEU A 602 -5.29 18.95 -6.00
CA LEU A 602 -5.15 20.34 -6.44
C LEU A 602 -4.43 20.47 -7.79
N ALA A 603 -3.39 19.67 -8.03
CA ALA A 603 -2.66 19.66 -9.28
C ALA A 603 -3.50 19.08 -10.42
N ALA A 604 -4.17 17.94 -10.19
CA ALA A 604 -5.07 17.35 -11.17
C ALA A 604 -6.29 18.26 -11.44
N PHE A 605 -6.85 18.90 -10.42
CA PHE A 605 -7.90 19.88 -10.58
C PHE A 605 -7.44 21.07 -11.44
N GLY A 606 -6.31 21.68 -11.10
CA GLY A 606 -5.78 22.83 -11.83
C GLY A 606 -5.51 22.53 -13.30
N LEU A 607 -4.84 21.41 -13.60
CA LEU A 607 -4.57 20.97 -14.97
C LEU A 607 -5.86 20.65 -15.75
N SER A 608 -6.85 20.02 -15.09
CA SER A 608 -8.14 19.69 -15.72
C SER A 608 -8.95 20.94 -16.05
N ILE A 609 -9.02 21.89 -15.12
CA ILE A 609 -9.71 23.18 -15.32
C ILE A 609 -8.98 24.03 -16.36
N GLN A 610 -7.65 24.06 -16.34
CA GLN A 610 -6.86 24.77 -17.35
C GLN A 610 -7.18 24.24 -18.76
N PHE A 611 -7.13 22.91 -18.94
CA PHE A 611 -7.45 22.27 -20.22
C PHE A 611 -8.89 22.57 -20.69
N GLY A 612 -9.87 22.43 -19.80
CA GLY A 612 -11.28 22.67 -20.12
C GLY A 612 -11.60 24.13 -20.41
N LEU A 613 -11.08 25.05 -19.59
CA LEU A 613 -11.34 26.48 -19.71
C LEU A 613 -10.63 27.07 -20.94
N GLN A 614 -9.44 26.57 -21.29
CA GLN A 614 -8.77 26.94 -22.54
C GLN A 614 -9.63 26.59 -23.76
N ALA A 615 -10.20 25.37 -23.80
CA ALA A 615 -11.10 24.96 -24.87
C ALA A 615 -12.40 25.80 -24.90
N LEU A 616 -12.98 26.05 -23.73
CA LEU A 616 -14.20 26.85 -23.60
C LEU A 616 -14.01 28.28 -24.11
N ILE A 617 -12.88 28.93 -23.77
CA ILE A 617 -12.59 30.29 -24.21
C ILE A 617 -12.37 30.33 -25.74
N ASN A 618 -11.63 29.38 -26.31
CA ASN A 618 -11.46 29.31 -27.76
C ASN A 618 -12.82 29.20 -28.48
N ILE A 619 -13.64 28.22 -28.07
CA ILE A 619 -14.97 27.98 -28.66
C ILE A 619 -15.85 29.22 -28.51
N ALA A 620 -15.95 29.78 -27.30
CA ALA A 620 -16.78 30.95 -27.01
C ALA A 620 -16.36 32.18 -27.84
N SER A 621 -15.05 32.37 -28.05
CA SER A 621 -14.50 33.42 -28.92
C SER A 621 -14.90 33.20 -30.38
N THR A 622 -14.87 31.95 -30.86
CA THR A 622 -15.23 31.60 -32.24
C THR A 622 -16.71 31.88 -32.54
N ILE A 623 -17.62 31.69 -31.56
CA ILE A 623 -19.07 31.92 -31.72
C ILE A 623 -19.56 33.29 -31.22
N ASN A 624 -18.65 34.25 -31.03
CA ASN A 624 -18.95 35.61 -30.59
C ASN A 624 -19.62 35.75 -29.20
N LEU A 625 -19.37 34.83 -28.27
CA LEU A 625 -19.83 35.00 -26.87
C LEU A 625 -18.89 35.88 -26.06
N ILE A 626 -17.62 35.98 -26.46
CA ILE A 626 -16.58 36.78 -25.82
C ILE A 626 -15.67 37.39 -26.90
N PRO A 627 -14.91 38.46 -26.60
CA PRO A 627 -13.98 39.07 -27.55
C PRO A 627 -12.93 38.09 -28.06
N THR A 628 -12.46 38.28 -29.29
CA THR A 628 -11.48 37.41 -29.93
C THR A 628 -10.16 37.35 -29.16
N LYS A 629 -9.64 36.12 -28.96
CA LYS A 629 -8.38 35.85 -28.25
C LYS A 629 -7.49 34.89 -29.04
N GLY A 630 -6.19 35.11 -28.90
CA GLY A 630 -5.13 34.29 -29.49
C GLY A 630 -4.86 33.00 -28.71
N MET A 631 -5.90 32.21 -28.44
CA MET A 631 -5.76 30.97 -27.67
C MET A 631 -6.12 29.76 -28.51
N THR A 632 -5.18 28.80 -28.55
CA THR A 632 -5.33 27.56 -29.30
C THR A 632 -6.31 26.60 -28.62
N LEU A 633 -7.15 25.93 -29.42
CA LEU A 633 -7.95 24.79 -29.04
C LEU A 633 -7.04 23.56 -28.80
N PRO A 634 -7.05 22.96 -27.59
CA PRO A 634 -6.15 21.85 -27.26
C PRO A 634 -6.20 20.68 -28.27
N PHE A 635 -5.03 20.29 -28.80
CA PHE A 635 -4.80 19.26 -29.84
C PHE A 635 -5.49 19.43 -31.19
N VAL A 636 -6.31 20.46 -31.38
CA VAL A 636 -7.02 20.71 -32.63
C VAL A 636 -6.38 21.87 -33.39
N SER A 637 -6.05 22.96 -32.70
CA SER A 637 -5.37 24.10 -33.30
C SER A 637 -3.92 23.77 -33.66
N TYR A 638 -3.46 24.34 -34.78
CA TYR A 638 -2.08 24.33 -35.18
C TYR A 638 -1.26 25.30 -34.31
N GLY A 639 -0.32 24.77 -33.52
CA GLY A 639 0.57 25.58 -32.70
C GLY A 639 1.61 24.72 -32.02
N GLY A 640 2.79 24.54 -32.63
CA GLY A 640 3.79 23.55 -32.19
C GLY A 640 4.18 23.64 -30.72
N SER A 641 4.38 24.85 -30.18
CA SER A 641 4.67 25.08 -28.76
C SER A 641 3.47 24.79 -27.85
N SER A 642 2.26 25.17 -28.27
CA SER A 642 1.03 24.92 -27.52
C SER A 642 0.70 23.43 -27.47
N THR A 643 0.80 22.71 -28.59
CA THR A 643 0.57 21.25 -28.63
C THR A 643 1.54 20.51 -27.71
N LEU A 644 2.82 20.91 -27.68
CA LEU A 644 3.80 20.35 -26.74
C LEU A 644 3.42 20.65 -25.28
N ALA A 645 3.05 21.90 -24.97
CA ALA A 645 2.68 22.32 -23.63
C ALA A 645 1.42 21.59 -23.12
N VAL A 646 0.39 21.48 -23.96
CA VAL A 646 -0.84 20.73 -23.67
C VAL A 646 -0.53 19.23 -23.51
N GLY A 647 0.36 18.67 -24.34
CA GLY A 647 0.82 17.29 -24.24
C GLY A 647 1.53 17.00 -22.91
N LEU A 648 2.43 17.90 -22.48
CA LEU A 648 3.09 17.81 -21.17
C LEU A 648 2.10 17.95 -20.01
N ALA A 649 1.16 18.89 -20.10
CA ALA A 649 0.13 19.10 -19.09
C ALA A 649 -0.76 17.85 -18.91
N LEU A 650 -1.17 17.21 -20.00
CA LEU A 650 -1.95 15.97 -19.95
C LEU A 650 -1.14 14.75 -19.57
N GLY A 651 0.12 14.67 -19.98
CA GLY A 651 1.05 13.64 -19.50
C GLY A 651 1.23 13.71 -17.99
N ALA A 652 1.39 14.93 -17.44
CA ALA A 652 1.43 15.16 -16.01
C ALA A 652 0.10 14.79 -15.34
N LEU A 653 -1.04 15.19 -15.91
CA LEU A 653 -2.37 14.83 -15.40
C LEU A 653 -2.56 13.30 -15.34
N LEU A 654 -2.20 12.58 -16.40
CA LEU A 654 -2.27 11.12 -16.43
C LEU A 654 -1.29 10.47 -15.44
N GLY A 655 -0.08 11.02 -15.30
CA GLY A 655 0.90 10.56 -14.32
C GLY A 655 0.42 10.72 -12.88
N LEU A 656 -0.23 11.85 -12.57
CA LEU A 656 -0.83 12.12 -11.26
C LEU A 656 -2.05 11.23 -10.97
N LEU A 657 -2.84 10.88 -11.98
CA LEU A 657 -4.07 10.08 -11.84
C LEU A 657 -3.86 8.57 -12.02
N ARG A 658 -2.63 8.10 -12.29
CA ARG A 658 -2.32 6.68 -12.50
C ARG A 658 -2.40 5.91 -11.18
N ARG A 659 -3.24 4.86 -11.14
CA ARG A 659 -3.23 3.88 -10.04
C ARG A 659 -1.93 3.07 -10.11
N LYS A 660 -1.15 3.08 -9.04
CA LYS A 660 0.06 2.25 -8.88
C LYS A 660 -0.31 0.85 -8.46
#